data_AF-A0A0M2HES9-F1
#
_entry.id   AF-A0A0M2HES9-F1
#
_cell.length_a   1.000
_cell.length_b   1.000
_cell.length_c   1.000
_cell.angle_alpha   90.00
_cell.angle_beta   90.00
_cell.angle_gamma   90.00
#
_symmetry.space_group_name_H-M   'P 1'
#
loop_
_entity.id
_entity.type
_entity.pdbx_description
1 polymer ?
#
loop_
_entity_poly.entity_id
_entity_poly.type
_entity_poly.pdbx_seq_one_letter_code
_entity_poly.pdbx_strand_id
1 'polypeptide(L)'
;MGGFMIQSQHGAKGNFELVPPMSHGGGLFHAWRDNDRSGWSGPTRVAAHPRYQGSAIIQGNYGSPGNLECVAVDEAGNLDFFWRMDRSPWTWSAPGRIASGLRGVPGLIQSKHGTKGNFEVVVPHAAGGLAHLWRNNDAGMTWSAPLRFGGSARYAGASVIQGNYGSPGNLEVVAVDEAGNLDFFWRLDRAPWTWSGPYRVAAGLRGAPSLIQSKHGTKGNFEVVVPHAGGGLAHLWRNNDAGMTWSAPQRFGGGAQYVAATVFQGNYGNPGNLEVAAIDTAGNVDFFWRMDRAPWTWSGPGRIGNERRWDLRECVYGSAVAFHQADTHVTVRIQLTPDAGITEATMATLRARWRNGIIDKWSNRFDCVGQNGTRKRITFDVQWVTSNAHQVVRVQQGPARSNVTTWDTSDTADVASHEFGHMIGHPDEYTDAACPARNPVNTGSVMDDNTETFQRHYDGLAAFNCGHAPRARNPFDDLVVTDVRSLRMRSIDQLTPRARGAALERLRAQVEPLSESDGETEVSFEVTGGAPGERYEYRVAVRGDGATEAHTRDELAGVDRPVIESRVDAELAARVFAAAEAAGLLAEDAPVLLADELIPPDTLVGIITVRAGDAVRRVVVPVIDPTVPDAGTQGLGESVPLQTEMRVPGEALKQLSPLLDVLAEAERRVAD
;
A
#
# COMPACT_ATOMS: atom_id res chain seq x y z
N MET A 1 -8.02 16.55 25.84
CA MET A 1 -8.45 15.97 24.57
C MET A 1 -8.07 14.50 24.64
N GLY A 2 -9.03 13.59 24.51
CA GLY A 2 -8.71 12.19 24.25
C GLY A 2 -8.38 12.00 22.77
N GLY A 3 -7.48 11.08 22.45
CA GLY A 3 -7.18 10.71 21.06
C GLY A 3 -5.70 10.70 20.71
N PHE A 4 -5.38 10.01 19.63
CA PHE A 4 -4.04 9.79 19.09
C PHE A 4 -3.59 10.91 18.14
N MET A 5 -4.31 12.04 18.05
CA MET A 5 -4.02 13.12 17.10
C MET A 5 -4.18 14.51 17.72
N ILE A 6 -3.28 15.43 17.40
CA ILE A 6 -3.38 16.85 17.74
C ILE A 6 -2.91 17.74 16.58
N GLN A 7 -3.23 19.02 16.64
CA GLN A 7 -2.48 20.06 15.93
C GLN A 7 -1.45 20.66 16.89
N SER A 8 -0.17 20.53 16.56
CA SER A 8 0.93 21.13 17.31
C SER A 8 1.12 22.60 16.93
N GLN A 9 1.96 23.30 17.69
CA GLN A 9 2.41 24.66 17.43
C GLN A 9 3.67 24.69 16.53
N HIS A 10 4.02 23.57 15.91
CA HIS A 10 5.18 23.52 15.03
C HIS A 10 4.87 24.16 13.69
N GLY A 11 5.74 25.06 13.23
CA GLY A 11 5.52 25.83 12.01
C GLY A 11 4.53 26.99 12.19
N ALA A 12 4.33 27.78 11.13
CA ALA A 12 3.43 28.94 11.15
C ALA A 12 1.95 28.52 11.20
N LYS A 13 1.62 27.38 10.58
CA LYS A 13 0.25 26.85 10.51
C LYS A 13 -0.05 25.76 11.55
N GLY A 14 0.95 25.31 12.31
CA GLY A 14 0.82 24.22 13.27
C GLY A 14 0.66 22.86 12.60
N ASN A 15 1.57 21.92 12.85
CA ASN A 15 1.54 20.60 12.20
C ASN A 15 0.46 19.68 12.77
N PHE A 16 0.01 18.70 11.99
CA PHE A 16 -0.77 17.59 12.54
C PHE A 16 0.17 16.50 13.05
N GLU A 17 -0.07 16.00 14.25
CA GLU A 17 0.74 14.97 14.90
C GLU A 17 -0.14 13.76 15.22
N LEU A 18 0.34 12.56 14.94
CA LEU A 18 -0.39 11.31 15.09
C LEU A 18 0.46 10.27 15.82
N VAL A 19 -0.05 9.65 16.89
CA VAL A 19 0.63 8.52 17.57
C VAL A 19 -0.27 7.30 17.74
N PRO A 20 -0.52 6.49 16.69
CA PRO A 20 -1.39 5.31 16.82
C PRO A 20 -0.60 4.04 17.24
N PRO A 21 -1.28 3.05 17.82
CA PRO A 21 -0.73 1.69 17.96
C PRO A 21 -0.62 0.98 16.61
N MET A 22 0.43 0.17 16.42
CA MET A 22 0.58 -0.65 15.21
C MET A 22 -0.18 -1.98 15.31
N SER A 23 -0.90 -2.36 14.25
CA SER A 23 -1.58 -3.65 14.16
C SER A 23 -0.62 -4.83 13.91
N HIS A 24 0.50 -4.60 13.21
CA HIS A 24 1.52 -5.61 12.88
C HIS A 24 2.85 -5.23 13.54
N GLY A 25 3.57 -6.19 14.13
CA GLY A 25 4.87 -5.95 14.80
C GLY A 25 4.81 -5.25 16.17
N GLY A 26 3.67 -4.68 16.57
CA GLY A 26 3.47 -4.03 17.87
C GLY A 26 4.17 -2.67 18.03
N GLY A 27 3.99 -2.05 19.21
CA GLY A 27 4.53 -0.73 19.52
C GLY A 27 3.64 0.45 19.12
N LEU A 28 4.24 1.63 19.15
CA LEU A 28 3.63 2.92 18.82
C LEU A 28 4.46 3.61 17.73
N PHE A 29 3.81 4.34 16.83
CA PHE A 29 4.46 5.10 15.78
C PHE A 29 4.04 6.55 15.82
N HIS A 30 4.90 7.44 15.37
CA HIS A 30 4.64 8.86 15.23
C HIS A 30 4.72 9.25 13.75
N ALA A 31 3.64 9.81 13.24
CA ALA A 31 3.56 10.42 11.92
C ALA A 31 3.08 11.86 12.06
N TRP A 32 3.49 12.73 11.15
CA TRP A 32 3.10 14.13 11.19
C TRP A 32 2.90 14.71 9.80
N ARG A 33 2.05 15.74 9.69
CA ARG A 33 1.88 16.52 8.46
C ARG A 33 2.45 17.90 8.66
N ASP A 34 3.45 18.27 7.87
CA ASP A 34 3.95 19.63 7.82
C ASP A 34 2.91 20.51 7.12
N ASN A 35 2.24 21.37 7.89
CA ASN A 35 1.18 22.22 7.35
C ASN A 35 1.72 23.45 6.61
N ASP A 36 3.00 23.78 6.76
CA ASP A 36 3.66 24.85 6.02
C ASP A 36 4.13 24.41 4.63
N ARG A 37 4.57 23.14 4.50
CA ARG A 37 5.13 22.59 3.25
C ARG A 37 4.23 21.59 2.52
N SER A 38 3.16 21.13 3.17
CA SER A 38 2.28 20.03 2.75
C SER A 38 2.99 18.67 2.66
N GLY A 39 2.27 17.58 2.97
CA GLY A 39 2.80 16.21 2.97
C GLY A 39 2.94 15.60 4.36
N TRP A 40 2.71 14.28 4.44
CA TRP A 40 2.91 13.49 5.66
C TRP A 40 4.35 12.97 5.73
N SER A 41 4.86 12.84 6.95
CA SER A 41 6.19 12.34 7.30
C SER A 41 6.08 11.28 8.39
N GLY A 42 7.09 10.42 8.49
CA GLY A 42 7.04 9.19 9.27
C GLY A 42 6.53 8.00 8.43
N PRO A 43 6.12 6.88 9.06
CA PRO A 43 6.01 6.69 10.50
C PRO A 43 7.40 6.46 11.14
N THR A 44 7.72 7.23 12.18
CA THR A 44 8.89 6.97 13.04
C THR A 44 8.45 6.18 14.26
N ARG A 45 9.30 5.29 14.78
CA ARG A 45 8.93 4.42 15.89
C ARG A 45 9.01 5.20 17.22
N VAL A 46 7.93 5.20 18.00
CA VAL A 46 7.90 5.69 19.39
C VAL A 46 8.33 4.58 20.35
N ALA A 47 7.79 3.37 20.15
CA ALA A 47 8.12 2.18 20.92
C ALA A 47 8.11 0.95 20.02
N ALA A 48 9.02 -0.01 20.26
CA ALA A 48 9.07 -1.27 19.51
C ALA A 48 8.10 -2.32 20.05
N HIS A 49 8.02 -2.41 21.37
CA HIS A 49 7.16 -3.32 22.13
C HIS A 49 6.81 -2.66 23.47
N PRO A 50 5.75 -3.12 24.17
CA PRO A 50 4.74 -4.13 23.78
C PRO A 50 3.72 -3.66 22.73
N ARG A 51 2.69 -4.47 22.44
CA ARG A 51 1.48 -4.04 21.72
C ARG A 51 0.62 -3.15 22.62
N TYR A 52 0.04 -2.11 22.04
CA TYR A 52 -0.79 -1.13 22.75
C TYR A 52 -2.24 -1.19 22.31
N GLN A 53 -3.15 -1.12 23.27
CA GLN A 53 -4.61 -1.09 23.05
C GLN A 53 -5.09 0.28 22.54
N GLY A 54 -4.36 1.34 22.89
CA GLY A 54 -4.68 2.71 22.53
C GLY A 54 -3.72 3.71 23.16
N SER A 55 -3.74 4.94 22.64
CA SER A 55 -2.86 6.02 23.03
C SER A 55 -3.61 7.36 23.10
N ALA A 56 -3.05 8.29 23.87
CA ALA A 56 -3.43 9.69 23.84
C ALA A 56 -2.18 10.57 23.75
N ILE A 57 -2.27 11.68 23.02
CA ILE A 57 -1.17 12.65 22.84
C ILE A 57 -1.62 14.08 23.11
N ILE A 58 -0.74 14.87 23.70
CA ILE A 58 -0.86 16.33 23.80
C ILE A 58 0.47 17.00 23.43
N GLN A 59 0.43 18.30 23.13
CA GLN A 59 1.61 19.14 23.22
C GLN A 59 1.59 19.85 24.56
N GLY A 60 2.55 19.53 25.43
CA GLY A 60 2.70 20.17 26.73
C GLY A 60 3.41 21.52 26.64
N ASN A 61 3.39 22.28 27.73
CA ASN A 61 4.12 23.56 27.85
C ASN A 61 5.61 23.42 28.24
N TYR A 62 6.17 22.21 28.17
CA TYR A 62 7.57 21.94 28.47
C TYR A 62 8.42 22.12 27.21
N GLY A 63 9.40 23.02 27.24
CA GLY A 63 10.19 23.38 26.06
C GLY A 63 9.54 24.47 25.23
N SER A 64 10.15 24.79 24.08
CA SER A 64 9.63 25.76 23.12
C SER A 64 9.76 25.15 21.72
N PRO A 65 8.66 24.98 20.97
CA PRO A 65 7.27 25.40 21.26
C PRO A 65 6.53 24.56 22.32
N GLY A 66 7.04 23.38 22.68
CA GLY A 66 6.43 22.49 23.66
C GLY A 66 6.63 21.03 23.26
N ASN A 67 6.91 20.14 24.22
CA ASN A 67 7.14 18.72 23.99
C ASN A 67 5.85 18.02 23.54
N LEU A 68 6.00 16.98 22.72
CA LEU A 68 4.94 15.98 22.55
C LEU A 68 4.96 15.03 23.74
N GLU A 69 3.80 14.81 24.33
CA GLU A 69 3.60 14.02 25.54
C GLU A 69 2.55 12.97 25.23
N CYS A 70 2.86 11.68 25.43
CA CYS A 70 2.00 10.58 25.06
C CYS A 70 1.85 9.57 26.21
N VAL A 71 0.64 9.04 26.37
CA VAL A 71 0.38 7.88 27.22
C VAL A 71 -0.25 6.77 26.40
N ALA A 72 0.07 5.53 26.72
CA ALA A 72 -0.53 4.37 26.05
C ALA A 72 -0.66 3.18 26.99
N VAL A 73 -1.71 2.39 26.79
CA VAL A 73 -1.98 1.18 27.58
C VAL A 73 -1.56 -0.04 26.78
N ASP A 74 -0.63 -0.83 27.31
CA ASP A 74 -0.22 -2.08 26.69
C ASP A 74 -1.25 -3.21 26.85
N GLU A 75 -1.11 -4.30 26.09
CA GLU A 75 -2.00 -5.47 26.20
C GLU A 75 -1.96 -6.17 27.57
N ALA A 76 -0.88 -5.99 28.34
CA ALA A 76 -0.76 -6.49 29.71
C ALA A 76 -1.44 -5.57 30.75
N GLY A 77 -1.98 -4.43 30.32
CA GLY A 77 -2.66 -3.46 31.16
C GLY A 77 -1.74 -2.50 31.91
N ASN A 78 -0.50 -2.33 31.45
CA ASN A 78 0.40 -1.28 31.93
C ASN A 78 0.16 0.02 31.15
N LEU A 79 0.17 1.13 31.87
CA LEU A 79 0.13 2.47 31.29
C LEU A 79 1.56 3.02 31.29
N ASP A 80 2.06 3.26 30.08
CA ASP A 80 3.39 3.82 29.85
C ASP A 80 3.28 5.26 29.35
N PHE A 81 4.23 6.09 29.78
CA PHE A 81 4.37 7.50 29.42
C PHE A 81 5.62 7.71 28.56
N PHE A 82 5.44 8.50 27.50
CA PHE A 82 6.47 8.85 26.52
C PHE A 82 6.48 10.35 26.33
N TRP A 83 7.65 10.89 26.03
CA TRP A 83 7.77 12.29 25.63
C TRP A 83 8.81 12.46 24.54
N ARG A 84 8.66 13.50 23.74
CA ARG A 84 9.63 13.91 22.72
C ARG A 84 9.79 15.42 22.76
N MET A 85 11.03 15.87 22.87
CA MET A 85 11.33 17.29 22.70
C MET A 85 11.04 17.75 21.29
N ASP A 86 10.53 18.96 21.15
CA ASP A 86 10.30 19.58 19.85
C ASP A 86 11.58 20.26 19.30
N ARG A 87 12.68 19.50 19.32
CA ARG A 87 13.99 19.87 18.75
C ARG A 87 14.82 18.63 18.47
N SER A 88 15.87 18.80 17.66
CA SER A 88 16.91 17.78 17.44
C SER A 88 17.37 17.19 18.78
N PRO A 89 17.47 15.85 18.93
CA PRO A 89 17.47 14.83 17.87
C PRO A 89 16.09 14.26 17.47
N TRP A 90 14.98 14.85 17.90
CA TRP A 90 13.62 14.39 17.58
C TRP A 90 13.32 12.95 18.05
N THR A 91 14.01 12.50 19.10
CA THR A 91 13.90 11.14 19.62
C THR A 91 12.90 11.07 20.76
N TRP A 92 12.03 10.06 20.71
CA TRP A 92 11.12 9.74 21.81
C TRP A 92 11.89 9.15 23.00
N SER A 93 11.41 9.44 24.21
CA SER A 93 11.92 8.82 25.42
C SER A 93 11.67 7.31 25.43
N ALA A 94 12.47 6.58 26.20
CA ALA A 94 12.11 5.21 26.59
C ALA A 94 10.75 5.19 27.32
N PRO A 95 10.00 4.07 27.29
CA PRO A 95 8.74 3.93 28.01
C PRO A 95 8.96 4.08 29.51
N GLY A 96 8.33 5.09 30.11
CA GLY A 96 8.25 5.24 31.56
C GLY A 96 6.96 4.65 32.07
N ARG A 97 7.00 3.49 32.73
CA ARG A 97 5.80 2.88 33.31
C ARG A 97 5.25 3.71 34.46
N ILE A 98 3.98 4.11 34.37
CA ILE A 98 3.33 4.97 35.38
C ILE A 98 2.27 4.24 36.20
N ALA A 99 1.63 3.20 35.64
CA ALA A 99 0.66 2.37 36.36
C ALA A 99 0.42 1.01 35.71
N SER A 100 -0.33 0.14 36.38
CA SER A 100 -0.80 -1.16 35.88
C SER A 100 -2.26 -1.41 36.28
N GLY A 101 -2.88 -2.48 35.74
CA GLY A 101 -4.28 -2.82 36.00
C GLY A 101 -5.28 -2.01 35.16
N LEU A 102 -4.84 -1.49 34.02
CA LEU A 102 -5.59 -0.59 33.15
C LEU A 102 -5.92 -1.26 31.81
N ARG A 103 -6.79 -0.64 31.01
CA ARG A 103 -7.16 -1.16 29.68
C ARG A 103 -7.68 -0.06 28.76
N GLY A 104 -7.87 -0.40 27.49
CA GLY A 104 -8.56 0.46 26.52
C GLY A 104 -7.82 1.75 26.19
N VAL A 105 -8.56 2.71 25.63
CA VAL A 105 -7.98 3.98 25.15
C VAL A 105 -8.00 5.04 26.27
N PRO A 106 -6.84 5.60 26.66
CA PRO A 106 -6.78 6.66 27.66
C PRO A 106 -7.17 8.03 27.07
N GLY A 107 -7.51 8.98 27.94
CA GLY A 107 -7.57 10.40 27.64
C GLY A 107 -6.50 11.17 28.44
N LEU A 108 -5.90 12.18 27.82
CA LEU A 108 -4.80 12.97 28.40
C LEU A 108 -5.07 14.49 28.22
N ILE A 109 -4.81 15.28 29.27
CA ILE A 109 -4.72 16.74 29.17
C ILE A 109 -3.57 17.27 30.02
N GLN A 110 -3.13 18.48 29.71
CA GLN A 110 -2.52 19.35 30.71
C GLN A 110 -3.61 20.27 31.30
N SER A 111 -3.89 20.14 32.59
CA SER A 111 -4.85 20.98 33.31
C SER A 111 -4.22 22.32 33.69
N LYS A 112 -5.06 23.26 34.15
CA LYS A 112 -4.63 24.53 34.75
C LYS A 112 -4.35 24.43 36.25
N HIS A 113 -4.28 23.22 36.81
CA HIS A 113 -4.02 23.03 38.22
C HIS A 113 -2.58 23.42 38.56
N GLY A 114 -2.39 24.23 39.60
CA GLY A 114 -1.08 24.74 39.99
C GLY A 114 -0.54 25.81 39.03
N THR A 115 0.79 25.97 38.96
CA THR A 115 1.43 27.01 38.12
C THR A 115 1.85 26.44 36.78
N LYS A 116 2.40 25.22 36.77
CA LYS A 116 2.84 24.54 35.55
C LYS A 116 1.71 23.80 34.84
N GLY A 117 0.62 23.49 35.55
CA GLY A 117 -0.46 22.68 35.02
C GLY A 117 -0.13 21.21 35.07
N ASN A 118 -0.90 20.40 35.80
CA ASN A 118 -0.69 18.97 35.91
C ASN A 118 -1.01 18.24 34.60
N PHE A 119 -0.34 17.12 34.35
CA PHE A 119 -0.86 16.16 33.38
C PHE A 119 -1.94 15.33 34.06
N GLU A 120 -3.10 15.22 33.45
CA GLU A 120 -4.25 14.45 33.95
C GLU A 120 -4.56 13.34 32.96
N VAL A 121 -4.62 12.09 33.46
CA VAL A 121 -4.96 10.91 32.66
C VAL A 121 -6.23 10.29 33.22
N VAL A 122 -7.19 10.02 32.33
CA VAL A 122 -8.35 9.18 32.63
C VAL A 122 -8.34 7.99 31.71
N VAL A 123 -8.43 6.79 32.28
CA VAL A 123 -8.23 5.54 31.55
C VAL A 123 -9.13 4.45 32.12
N PRO A 124 -9.74 3.57 31.29
CA PRO A 124 -10.50 2.44 31.80
C PRO A 124 -9.68 1.53 32.72
N HIS A 125 -10.28 1.11 33.83
CA HIS A 125 -9.64 0.20 34.79
C HIS A 125 -10.05 -1.26 34.49
N ALA A 126 -9.10 -2.20 34.57
CA ALA A 126 -9.33 -3.59 34.17
C ALA A 126 -10.42 -4.30 35.02
N ALA A 127 -10.48 -3.95 36.31
CA ALA A 127 -11.50 -4.45 37.26
C ALA A 127 -12.87 -3.74 37.16
N GLY A 128 -13.09 -2.89 36.16
CA GLY A 128 -14.29 -2.07 36.02
C GLY A 128 -14.10 -0.63 36.52
N GLY A 129 -14.93 0.28 36.04
CA GLY A 129 -14.84 1.71 36.23
C GLY A 129 -13.74 2.35 35.37
N LEU A 130 -13.40 3.58 35.75
CA LEU A 130 -12.32 4.38 35.20
C LEU A 130 -11.28 4.62 36.31
N ALA A 131 -10.05 4.94 35.92
CA ALA A 131 -8.99 5.39 36.81
C ALA A 131 -8.56 6.79 36.41
N HIS A 132 -8.37 7.65 37.40
CA HIS A 132 -7.78 8.98 37.26
C HIS A 132 -6.36 8.97 37.86
N LEU A 133 -5.39 9.47 37.10
CA LEU A 133 -4.01 9.68 37.52
C LEU A 133 -3.61 11.11 37.17
N TRP A 134 -2.66 11.66 37.92
CA TRP A 134 -2.06 12.93 37.56
C TRP A 134 -0.56 12.96 37.81
N ARG A 135 0.17 13.73 37.01
CA ARG A 135 1.56 14.10 37.28
C ARG A 135 1.58 15.48 37.91
N ASN A 136 2.09 15.57 39.14
CA ASN A 136 2.23 16.87 39.80
C ASN A 136 3.42 17.64 39.19
N ASN A 137 3.10 18.55 38.29
CA ASN A 137 4.08 19.31 37.52
C ASN A 137 4.70 20.47 38.29
N ASP A 138 4.12 20.82 39.44
CA ASP A 138 4.62 21.84 40.36
C ASP A 138 5.44 21.23 41.51
N ALA A 139 5.36 19.92 41.74
CA ALA A 139 6.09 19.24 42.81
C ALA A 139 6.70 17.90 42.32
N GLY A 140 7.97 17.92 41.95
CA GLY A 140 8.78 16.72 41.70
C GLY A 140 8.43 15.94 40.42
N MET A 141 7.43 16.37 39.63
CA MET A 141 6.98 15.68 38.41
C MET A 141 6.61 14.22 38.64
N THR A 142 6.15 13.88 39.85
CA THR A 142 5.76 12.52 40.22
C THR A 142 4.33 12.21 39.81
N TRP A 143 4.11 11.00 39.31
CA TRP A 143 2.77 10.46 39.03
C TRP A 143 2.09 10.00 40.33
N SER A 144 0.79 10.23 40.41
CA SER A 144 -0.06 9.68 41.47
C SER A 144 -0.33 8.19 41.25
N ALA A 145 -0.75 7.50 42.30
CA ALA A 145 -1.39 6.19 42.14
C ALA A 145 -2.76 6.34 41.43
N PRO A 146 -3.23 5.29 40.71
CA PRO A 146 -4.56 5.27 40.11
C PRO A 146 -5.69 5.39 41.13
N LEU A 147 -6.50 6.44 41.01
CA LEU A 147 -7.75 6.59 41.76
C LEU A 147 -8.92 6.06 40.92
N ARG A 148 -9.54 4.96 41.35
CA ARG A 148 -10.67 4.34 40.65
C ARG A 148 -11.99 5.06 40.94
N PHE A 149 -12.82 5.25 39.92
CA PHE A 149 -14.17 5.82 40.00
C PHE A 149 -15.10 5.20 38.95
N GLY A 150 -16.39 5.55 38.97
CA GLY A 150 -17.33 5.16 37.91
C GLY A 150 -17.90 3.73 37.96
N GLY A 151 -17.85 3.09 39.14
CA GLY A 151 -18.55 1.83 39.39
C GLY A 151 -17.85 0.59 38.81
N SER A 152 -18.64 -0.44 38.49
CA SER A 152 -18.15 -1.75 38.02
C SER A 152 -18.27 -1.98 36.51
N ALA A 153 -18.88 -1.04 35.77
CA ALA A 153 -19.00 -1.14 34.32
C ALA A 153 -17.62 -1.16 33.65
N ARG A 154 -17.44 -1.96 32.60
CA ARG A 154 -16.17 -2.01 31.86
C ARG A 154 -16.25 -1.04 30.69
N TYR A 155 -15.26 -0.16 30.58
CA TYR A 155 -15.20 0.86 29.52
C TYR A 155 -14.18 0.48 28.44
N ALA A 156 -14.48 0.86 27.19
CA ALA A 156 -13.61 0.64 26.03
C ALA A 156 -12.58 1.79 25.84
N GLY A 157 -12.95 3.00 26.24
CA GLY A 157 -12.09 4.18 26.18
C GLY A 157 -12.73 5.37 26.87
N ALA A 158 -11.91 6.38 27.17
CA ALA A 158 -12.35 7.62 27.79
C ALA A 158 -11.76 8.85 27.08
N SER A 159 -12.50 9.96 27.12
CA SER A 159 -11.98 11.28 26.74
C SER A 159 -12.19 12.25 27.90
N VAL A 160 -11.19 13.10 28.13
CA VAL A 160 -11.17 14.10 29.21
C VAL A 160 -10.87 15.49 28.65
N ILE A 161 -11.57 16.48 29.18
CA ILE A 161 -11.28 17.90 29.00
C ILE A 161 -11.26 18.61 30.36
N GLN A 162 -10.64 19.79 30.42
CA GLN A 162 -10.93 20.74 31.48
C GLN A 162 -11.92 21.77 30.95
N GLY A 163 -13.15 21.76 31.49
CA GLY A 163 -14.19 22.71 31.13
C GLY A 163 -13.98 24.07 31.79
N ASN A 164 -14.82 25.04 31.42
CA ASN A 164 -14.85 26.38 32.05
C ASN A 164 -15.80 26.48 33.26
N TYR A 165 -16.30 25.36 33.78
CA TYR A 165 -17.12 25.32 34.99
C TYR A 165 -16.26 25.26 36.24
N GLY A 166 -16.50 26.16 37.20
CA GLY A 166 -15.64 26.30 38.37
C GLY A 166 -14.37 27.09 38.07
N SER A 167 -13.48 27.18 39.05
CA SER A 167 -12.17 27.83 38.93
C SER A 167 -11.13 26.91 39.57
N PRO A 168 -10.07 26.49 38.85
CA PRO A 168 -9.69 26.88 37.48
C PRO A 168 -10.51 26.23 36.34
N GLY A 169 -11.37 25.25 36.67
CA GLY A 169 -12.19 24.52 35.72
C GLY A 169 -12.31 23.04 36.09
N ASN A 170 -13.50 22.46 35.97
CA ASN A 170 -13.75 21.06 36.27
C ASN A 170 -13.07 20.12 35.27
N LEU A 171 -12.70 18.93 35.73
CA LEU A 171 -12.44 17.82 34.82
C LEU A 171 -13.78 17.22 34.39
N GLU A 172 -13.95 17.05 33.08
CA GLU A 172 -15.18 16.58 32.44
C GLU A 172 -14.81 15.37 31.58
N VAL A 173 -15.49 14.25 31.76
CA VAL A 173 -15.14 12.96 31.18
C VAL A 173 -16.35 12.33 30.52
N VAL A 174 -16.13 11.74 29.35
CA VAL A 174 -17.06 10.79 28.75
C VAL A 174 -16.37 9.46 28.48
N ALA A 175 -17.09 8.36 28.65
CA ALA A 175 -16.59 7.02 28.39
C ALA A 175 -17.70 6.10 27.87
N VAL A 176 -17.35 5.18 26.97
CA VAL A 176 -18.30 4.19 26.43
C VAL A 176 -18.07 2.84 27.10
N ASP A 177 -19.12 2.30 27.74
CA ASP A 177 -19.09 0.98 28.34
C ASP A 177 -19.19 -0.14 27.28
N GLU A 178 -18.84 -1.37 27.65
CA GLU A 178 -18.91 -2.54 26.75
C GLU A 178 -20.34 -2.92 26.34
N ALA A 179 -21.35 -2.42 27.04
CA ALA A 179 -22.76 -2.55 26.66
C ALA A 179 -23.19 -1.46 25.64
N GLY A 180 -22.25 -0.61 25.21
CA GLY A 180 -22.45 0.41 24.20
C GLY A 180 -23.10 1.68 24.72
N ASN A 181 -22.98 1.94 26.03
CA ASN A 181 -23.52 3.13 26.65
C ASN A 181 -22.47 4.20 26.88
N LEU A 182 -22.80 5.45 26.55
CA LEU A 182 -21.98 6.61 26.85
C LEU A 182 -22.37 7.17 28.22
N ASP A 183 -21.40 7.20 29.13
CA ASP A 183 -21.53 7.77 30.47
C ASP A 183 -20.72 9.06 30.56
N PHE A 184 -21.27 10.03 31.30
CA PHE A 184 -20.65 11.31 31.61
C PHE A 184 -20.29 11.39 33.10
N PHE A 185 -19.11 11.93 33.37
CA PHE A 185 -18.57 12.15 34.71
C PHE A 185 -17.94 13.52 34.81
N TRP A 186 -17.88 14.05 36.02
CA TRP A 186 -17.20 15.31 36.25
C TRP A 186 -16.61 15.38 37.66
N ARG A 187 -15.55 16.16 37.84
CA ARG A 187 -14.91 16.42 39.13
C ARG A 187 -14.59 17.90 39.28
N LEU A 188 -14.94 18.48 40.42
CA LEU A 188 -14.48 19.81 40.80
C LEU A 188 -12.95 19.83 40.91
N ASP A 189 -12.31 20.91 40.48
CA ASP A 189 -10.90 21.14 40.77
C ASP A 189 -10.69 21.75 42.17
N ARG A 190 -11.34 21.14 43.18
CA ARG A 190 -11.19 21.46 44.61
C ARG A 190 -11.61 20.29 45.49
N ALA A 191 -11.24 20.34 46.76
CA ALA A 191 -11.73 19.42 47.79
C ALA A 191 -13.28 19.35 47.75
N PRO A 192 -13.89 18.15 47.91
CA PRO A 192 -13.27 16.89 48.36
C PRO A 192 -12.68 16.00 47.24
N TRP A 193 -12.48 16.51 46.01
CA TRP A 193 -11.91 15.73 44.89
C TRP A 193 -12.74 14.52 44.47
N THR A 194 -14.05 14.56 44.71
CA THR A 194 -14.97 13.47 44.41
C THR A 194 -15.49 13.56 42.98
N TRP A 195 -15.50 12.41 42.30
CA TRP A 195 -16.11 12.25 40.98
C TRP A 195 -17.63 12.12 41.10
N SER A 196 -18.34 12.86 40.26
CA SER A 196 -19.77 12.71 40.04
C SER A 196 -20.03 11.83 38.81
N GLY A 197 -21.13 11.09 38.80
CA GLY A 197 -21.48 10.10 37.77
C GLY A 197 -21.29 8.64 38.24
N PRO A 198 -21.56 7.65 37.37
CA PRO A 198 -21.90 7.78 35.96
C PRO A 198 -23.29 8.37 35.72
N TYR A 199 -23.38 9.34 34.81
CA TYR A 199 -24.65 9.78 34.23
C TYR A 199 -24.76 9.25 32.82
N ARG A 200 -25.72 8.36 32.58
CA ARG A 200 -26.00 7.81 31.26
C ARG A 200 -26.50 8.91 30.32
N VAL A 201 -25.80 9.15 29.23
CA VAL A 201 -26.19 10.18 28.24
C VAL A 201 -26.72 9.57 26.94
N ALA A 202 -26.26 8.39 26.55
CA ALA A 202 -26.70 7.70 25.33
C ALA A 202 -26.38 6.20 25.33
N ALA A 203 -26.91 5.48 24.34
CA ALA A 203 -26.67 4.05 24.10
C ALA A 203 -26.50 3.77 22.59
N GLY A 204 -26.10 2.54 22.24
CA GLY A 204 -25.88 2.11 20.84
C GLY A 204 -24.52 2.50 20.26
N LEU A 205 -23.55 2.79 21.11
CA LEU A 205 -22.23 3.32 20.77
C LEU A 205 -21.13 2.27 20.97
N ARG A 206 -19.92 2.53 20.48
CA ARG A 206 -18.75 1.65 20.68
C ARG A 206 -17.44 2.43 20.63
N GLY A 207 -16.35 1.77 21.04
CA GLY A 207 -15.00 2.32 20.92
C GLY A 207 -14.74 3.52 21.83
N ALA A 208 -13.70 4.30 21.52
CA ALA A 208 -13.33 5.47 22.29
C ALA A 208 -14.10 6.72 21.80
N PRO A 209 -14.78 7.47 22.70
CA PRO A 209 -15.37 8.75 22.36
C PRO A 209 -14.30 9.84 22.31
N SER A 210 -14.57 10.92 21.57
CA SER A 210 -13.80 12.18 21.64
C SER A 210 -14.72 13.32 22.09
N LEU A 211 -14.22 14.14 23.02
CA LEU A 211 -14.96 15.24 23.66
C LEU A 211 -14.19 16.54 23.53
N ILE A 212 -14.90 17.61 23.16
CA ILE A 212 -14.42 19.00 23.23
C ILE A 212 -15.47 19.90 23.89
N GLN A 213 -15.02 21.06 24.36
CA GLN A 213 -15.92 22.20 24.59
C GLN A 213 -15.81 23.14 23.38
N SER A 214 -16.88 23.29 22.61
CA SER A 214 -16.93 24.18 21.45
C SER A 214 -17.11 25.63 21.86
N LYS A 215 -16.95 26.54 20.90
CA LYS A 215 -17.26 27.98 21.03
C LYS A 215 -18.75 28.30 20.78
N HIS A 216 -19.59 27.27 20.65
CA HIS A 216 -21.01 27.47 20.38
C HIS A 216 -21.72 28.07 21.60
N GLY A 217 -22.46 29.16 21.40
CA GLY A 217 -23.14 29.87 22.49
C GLY A 217 -22.19 30.69 23.37
N THR A 218 -22.59 30.97 24.62
CA THR A 218 -21.80 31.83 25.54
C THR A 218 -20.91 30.99 26.43
N LYS A 219 -21.42 29.86 26.94
CA LYS A 219 -20.67 28.93 27.77
C LYS A 219 -19.86 27.94 26.94
N GLY A 220 -20.19 27.73 25.67
CA GLY A 220 -19.57 26.72 24.84
C GLY A 220 -20.17 25.35 25.13
N ASN A 221 -20.79 24.72 24.13
CA ASN A 221 -21.36 23.38 24.28
C ASN A 221 -20.28 22.31 24.48
N PHE A 222 -20.63 21.21 25.15
CA PHE A 222 -19.83 20.01 25.05
C PHE A 222 -20.24 19.25 23.79
N GLU A 223 -19.26 18.89 22.96
CA GLU A 223 -19.48 18.16 21.72
C GLU A 223 -18.78 16.80 21.83
N VAL A 224 -19.51 15.72 21.54
CA VAL A 224 -19.00 14.36 21.56
C VAL A 224 -19.17 13.73 20.19
N VAL A 225 -18.08 13.15 19.67
CA VAL A 225 -18.11 12.28 18.49
C VAL A 225 -17.61 10.90 18.89
N VAL A 226 -18.32 9.87 18.47
CA VAL A 226 -18.08 8.49 18.91
C VAL A 226 -18.52 7.50 17.84
N PRO A 227 -17.80 6.38 17.62
CA PRO A 227 -18.25 5.33 16.73
C PRO A 227 -19.60 4.74 17.15
N HIS A 228 -20.48 4.49 16.18
CA HIS A 228 -21.79 3.92 16.43
C HIS A 228 -21.78 2.39 16.20
N ALA A 229 -22.45 1.62 17.04
CA ALA A 229 -22.44 0.14 16.98
C ALA A 229 -23.00 -0.40 15.65
N GLY A 230 -24.07 0.20 15.14
CA GLY A 230 -24.63 -0.10 13.81
C GLY A 230 -23.89 0.51 12.61
N GLY A 231 -22.61 0.90 12.74
CA GLY A 231 -21.81 1.54 11.69
C GLY A 231 -21.93 3.08 11.65
N GLY A 232 -20.95 3.72 11.01
CA GLY A 232 -20.80 5.18 11.00
C GLY A 232 -20.35 5.75 12.34
N LEU A 233 -20.55 7.06 12.49
CA LEU A 233 -20.25 7.84 13.68
C LEU A 233 -21.55 8.41 14.26
N ALA A 234 -21.52 8.77 15.54
CA ALA A 234 -22.58 9.52 16.20
C ALA A 234 -22.00 10.82 16.78
N HIS A 235 -22.73 11.92 16.56
CA HIS A 235 -22.47 13.22 17.17
C HIS A 235 -23.56 13.52 18.22
N LEU A 236 -23.12 13.96 19.40
CA LEU A 236 -23.97 14.40 20.50
C LEU A 236 -23.44 15.73 21.03
N TRP A 237 -24.31 16.54 21.61
CA TRP A 237 -23.90 17.74 22.31
C TRP A 237 -24.67 17.96 23.60
N ARG A 238 -24.04 18.63 24.56
CA ARG A 238 -24.70 19.17 25.75
C ARG A 238 -24.88 20.68 25.57
N ASN A 239 -26.12 21.16 25.62
CA ASN A 239 -26.37 22.59 25.54
C ASN A 239 -26.04 23.27 26.87
N ASN A 240 -24.88 23.90 26.92
CA ASN A 240 -24.34 24.50 28.14
C ASN A 240 -24.94 25.86 28.47
N ASP A 241 -25.67 26.45 27.53
CA ASP A 241 -26.39 27.71 27.69
C ASP A 241 -27.88 27.51 27.99
N ALA A 242 -28.42 26.30 27.79
CA ALA A 242 -29.83 25.99 28.03
C ALA A 242 -30.00 24.66 28.78
N GLY A 243 -30.00 24.72 30.11
CA GLY A 243 -30.38 23.60 30.98
C GLY A 243 -29.39 22.44 31.06
N MET A 244 -28.23 22.51 30.39
CA MET A 244 -27.19 21.46 30.38
C MET A 244 -27.70 20.09 29.93
N THR A 245 -28.69 20.09 29.03
CA THR A 245 -29.30 18.86 28.51
C THR A 245 -28.48 18.30 27.36
N TRP A 246 -28.37 16.97 27.31
CA TRP A 246 -27.73 16.25 26.22
C TRP A 246 -28.72 16.01 25.07
N SER A 247 -28.24 16.12 23.83
CA SER A 247 -28.99 15.75 22.64
C SER A 247 -29.09 14.23 22.50
N ALA A 248 -30.02 13.77 21.67
CA ALA A 248 -29.99 12.41 21.15
C ALA A 248 -28.78 12.21 20.19
N PRO A 249 -28.23 10.98 20.06
CA PRO A 249 -27.24 10.65 19.04
C PRO A 249 -27.71 10.98 17.62
N GLN A 250 -26.99 11.84 16.92
CA GLN A 250 -27.16 12.08 15.50
C GLN A 250 -26.13 11.29 14.70
N ARG A 251 -26.59 10.33 13.90
CA ARG A 251 -25.71 9.46 13.11
C ARG A 251 -25.24 10.17 11.84
N PHE A 252 -23.97 9.99 11.48
CA PHE A 252 -23.38 10.47 10.23
C PHE A 252 -22.29 9.52 9.74
N GLY A 253 -21.81 9.72 8.50
CA GLY A 253 -20.72 8.92 7.93
C GLY A 253 -21.04 7.43 7.80
N GLY A 254 -22.30 7.08 7.46
CA GLY A 254 -22.72 5.69 7.26
C GLY A 254 -21.94 5.00 6.14
N GLY A 255 -21.89 3.66 6.16
CA GLY A 255 -21.25 2.83 5.14
C GLY A 255 -19.96 2.12 5.60
N ALA A 256 -19.25 2.67 6.58
CA ALA A 256 -18.05 2.05 7.17
C ALA A 256 -18.23 1.75 8.67
N GLN A 257 -17.38 0.87 9.19
CA GLN A 257 -17.25 0.59 10.63
C GLN A 257 -16.02 1.33 11.16
N TYR A 258 -16.21 2.18 12.16
CA TYR A 258 -15.11 2.93 12.79
C TYR A 258 -14.73 2.33 14.14
N VAL A 259 -13.43 2.39 14.45
CA VAL A 259 -12.87 1.93 15.73
C VAL A 259 -12.51 3.08 16.66
N ALA A 260 -12.24 4.26 16.11
CA ALA A 260 -11.94 5.47 16.88
C ALA A 260 -12.30 6.73 16.06
N ALA A 261 -12.59 7.82 16.76
CA ALA A 261 -12.77 9.14 16.17
C ALA A 261 -12.13 10.20 17.07
N THR A 262 -11.62 11.27 16.47
CA THR A 262 -11.23 12.50 17.15
C THR A 262 -12.04 13.66 16.58
N VAL A 263 -12.40 14.61 17.44
CA VAL A 263 -13.11 15.84 17.05
C VAL A 263 -12.38 17.06 17.58
N PHE A 264 -12.29 18.09 16.76
CA PHE A 264 -11.80 19.41 17.15
C PHE A 264 -12.64 20.52 16.51
N GLN A 265 -12.49 21.75 16.99
CA GLN A 265 -13.09 22.92 16.36
C GLN A 265 -12.01 23.73 15.66
N GLY A 266 -12.08 23.78 14.33
CA GLY A 266 -11.16 24.54 13.50
C GLY A 266 -11.42 26.05 13.55
N ASN A 267 -10.62 26.80 12.81
CA ASN A 267 -10.78 28.25 12.61
C ASN A 267 -11.51 28.60 11.30
N TYR A 268 -11.99 27.60 10.55
CA TYR A 268 -12.82 27.81 9.37
C TYR A 268 -14.26 28.11 9.76
N GLY A 269 -14.82 29.22 9.26
CA GLY A 269 -16.14 29.69 9.67
C GLY A 269 -16.13 30.49 10.98
N ASN A 270 -17.31 30.98 11.40
CA ASN A 270 -17.48 31.73 12.65
C ASN A 270 -18.66 31.10 13.41
N PRO A 271 -18.45 30.54 14.62
CA PRO A 271 -17.25 30.60 15.47
C PRO A 271 -16.13 29.57 15.15
N GLY A 272 -16.37 28.67 14.20
CA GLY A 272 -15.44 27.64 13.74
C GLY A 272 -16.16 26.32 13.48
N ASN A 273 -15.80 25.62 12.41
CA ASN A 273 -16.39 24.34 12.05
C ASN A 273 -15.98 23.23 13.04
N LEU A 274 -16.87 22.27 13.26
CA LEU A 274 -16.48 21.00 13.85
C LEU A 274 -15.85 20.12 12.77
N GLU A 275 -14.70 19.55 13.08
CA GLU A 275 -13.91 18.73 12.18
C GLU A 275 -13.57 17.41 12.87
N VAL A 276 -13.69 16.32 12.14
CA VAL A 276 -13.58 14.96 12.65
C VAL A 276 -12.66 14.16 11.77
N ALA A 277 -11.72 13.45 12.39
CA ALA A 277 -11.00 12.35 11.76
C ALA A 277 -11.39 11.04 12.42
N ALA A 278 -11.66 10.00 11.64
CA ALA A 278 -12.05 8.70 12.15
C ALA A 278 -11.29 7.56 11.46
N ILE A 279 -10.91 6.55 12.23
CA ILE A 279 -10.21 5.36 11.72
C ILE A 279 -11.24 4.25 11.51
N ASP A 280 -11.34 3.76 10.28
CA ASP A 280 -12.19 2.61 9.95
C ASP A 280 -11.53 1.28 10.36
N THR A 281 -12.29 0.17 10.33
CA THR A 281 -11.76 -1.16 10.70
C THR A 281 -10.65 -1.67 9.78
N ALA A 282 -10.47 -1.07 8.61
CA ALA A 282 -9.38 -1.40 7.68
C ALA A 282 -8.15 -0.50 7.91
N GLY A 283 -8.19 0.42 8.89
CA GLY A 283 -7.09 1.31 9.24
C GLY A 283 -7.04 2.60 8.40
N ASN A 284 -8.02 2.82 7.54
CA ASN A 284 -8.09 4.04 6.74
C ASN A 284 -8.63 5.21 7.57
N VAL A 285 -8.22 6.43 7.24
CA VAL A 285 -8.67 7.64 7.94
C VAL A 285 -9.67 8.41 7.09
N ASP A 286 -10.89 8.61 7.59
CA ASP A 286 -11.89 9.48 7.00
C ASP A 286 -11.95 10.83 7.70
N PHE A 287 -12.13 11.88 6.91
CA PHE A 287 -12.37 13.24 7.37
C PHE A 287 -13.84 13.62 7.18
N PHE A 288 -14.39 14.28 8.19
CA PHE A 288 -15.71 14.89 8.16
C PHE A 288 -15.64 16.30 8.72
N TRP A 289 -16.57 17.15 8.30
CA TRP A 289 -16.70 18.46 8.89
C TRP A 289 -18.14 18.93 8.87
N ARG A 290 -18.50 19.83 9.79
CA ARG A 290 -19.81 20.46 9.88
C ARG A 290 -19.64 21.92 10.24
N MET A 291 -20.38 22.80 9.57
CA MET A 291 -20.44 24.20 10.00
C MET A 291 -21.11 24.33 11.36
N ASP A 292 -20.64 25.26 12.18
CA ASP A 292 -21.32 25.62 13.43
C ASP A 292 -22.50 26.59 13.18
N ARG A 293 -23.32 26.26 12.19
CA ARG A 293 -24.58 26.95 11.83
C ARG A 293 -25.51 26.02 11.06
N ALA A 294 -26.78 26.42 10.93
CA ALA A 294 -27.74 25.75 10.06
C ALA A 294 -27.17 25.60 8.62
N PRO A 295 -27.38 24.44 7.96
CA PRO A 295 -28.34 23.38 8.29
C PRO A 295 -27.81 22.29 9.23
N TRP A 296 -26.64 22.44 9.88
CA TRP A 296 -26.05 21.44 10.79
C TRP A 296 -25.76 20.08 10.15
N THR A 297 -25.48 20.07 8.84
CA THR A 297 -25.21 18.86 8.07
C THR A 297 -23.73 18.52 8.06
N TRP A 298 -23.41 17.27 8.42
CA TRP A 298 -22.07 16.73 8.25
C TRP A 298 -21.73 16.55 6.77
N SER A 299 -20.54 16.99 6.39
CA SER A 299 -19.92 16.79 5.09
C SER A 299 -18.85 15.70 5.19
N GLY A 300 -18.61 14.98 4.09
CA GLY A 300 -17.75 13.79 4.05
C GLY A 300 -18.55 12.48 3.90
N PRO A 301 -17.89 11.31 3.95
CA PRO A 301 -16.45 11.14 4.21
C PRO A 301 -15.57 11.64 3.07
N GLY A 302 -14.53 12.39 3.39
CA GLY A 302 -13.37 12.59 2.52
C GLY A 302 -12.21 11.75 3.03
N ARG A 303 -11.72 10.77 2.26
CA ARG A 303 -10.63 9.92 2.73
C ARG A 303 -9.32 10.70 2.79
N ILE A 304 -8.67 10.71 3.95
CA ILE A 304 -7.33 11.29 4.11
C ILE A 304 -6.30 10.29 3.59
N GLY A 305 -5.41 10.75 2.70
CA GLY A 305 -4.28 9.96 2.18
C GLY A 305 -4.51 9.31 0.82
N ASN A 306 -5.71 9.40 0.24
CA ASN A 306 -6.01 8.82 -1.08
C ASN A 306 -5.70 9.76 -2.26
N GLU A 307 -5.55 11.06 -2.02
CA GLU A 307 -5.14 12.02 -3.06
C GLU A 307 -3.63 11.89 -3.30
N ARG A 308 -3.24 11.55 -4.52
CA ARG A 308 -1.86 11.38 -4.96
C ARG A 308 -1.46 12.52 -5.86
N ARG A 309 -0.27 13.08 -5.64
CA ARG A 309 0.31 14.12 -6.50
C ARG A 309 1.83 14.13 -6.46
N TRP A 310 2.46 14.19 -7.61
CA TRP A 310 3.89 14.45 -7.77
C TRP A 310 4.18 15.03 -9.16
N ASP A 311 5.38 15.59 -9.36
CA ASP A 311 5.82 16.03 -10.68
C ASP A 311 6.67 14.94 -11.33
N LEU A 312 6.29 14.50 -12.53
CA LEU A 312 7.11 13.67 -13.38
C LEU A 312 7.98 14.60 -14.25
N ARG A 313 9.30 14.40 -14.23
CA ARG A 313 10.24 15.13 -15.09
C ARG A 313 11.19 14.16 -15.77
N GLU A 314 11.30 14.28 -17.07
CA GLU A 314 12.20 13.50 -17.91
C GLU A 314 12.80 14.41 -18.98
N CYS A 315 14.08 14.76 -18.85
CA CYS A 315 14.76 15.71 -19.74
C CYS A 315 13.97 17.03 -19.89
N VAL A 316 13.48 17.37 -21.11
CA VAL A 316 12.67 18.58 -21.36
C VAL A 316 11.18 18.38 -21.12
N TYR A 317 10.73 17.14 -20.85
CA TYR A 317 9.34 16.80 -20.60
C TYR A 317 9.01 16.88 -19.11
N GLY A 318 7.84 17.44 -18.81
CA GLY A 318 7.31 17.47 -17.45
C GLY A 318 5.79 17.42 -17.44
N SER A 319 5.23 16.59 -16.58
CA SER A 319 3.80 16.53 -16.31
C SER A 319 3.53 16.47 -14.81
N ALA A 320 2.45 17.10 -14.37
CA ALA A 320 1.95 16.89 -13.02
C ALA A 320 1.14 15.58 -13.02
N VAL A 321 1.48 14.66 -12.13
CA VAL A 321 0.70 13.45 -11.90
C VAL A 321 -0.24 13.72 -10.74
N ALA A 322 -1.53 13.45 -10.92
CA ALA A 322 -2.50 13.62 -9.84
C ALA A 322 -3.75 12.74 -10.01
N PHE A 323 -4.10 12.01 -8.96
CA PHE A 323 -5.30 11.15 -8.93
C PHE A 323 -5.74 10.84 -7.51
N HIS A 324 -6.99 10.44 -7.35
CA HIS A 324 -7.50 9.88 -6.11
C HIS A 324 -7.49 8.35 -6.20
N GLN A 325 -6.95 7.65 -5.21
CA GLN A 325 -6.91 6.18 -5.18
C GLN A 325 -7.53 5.63 -3.90
N ALA A 326 -8.66 4.94 -4.03
CA ALA A 326 -9.28 4.20 -2.94
C ALA A 326 -9.09 2.70 -3.16
N ASP A 327 -8.25 2.05 -2.34
CA ASP A 327 -7.86 0.64 -2.54
C ASP A 327 -7.30 0.45 -3.96
N THR A 328 -7.87 -0.44 -4.76
CA THR A 328 -7.50 -0.67 -6.16
C THR A 328 -8.28 0.19 -7.15
N HIS A 329 -9.11 1.15 -6.71
CA HIS A 329 -9.84 2.03 -7.62
C HIS A 329 -9.16 3.40 -7.73
N VAL A 330 -8.77 3.77 -8.95
CA VAL A 330 -8.11 5.04 -9.28
C VAL A 330 -9.10 5.95 -10.02
N THR A 331 -9.25 7.18 -9.54
CA THR A 331 -10.13 8.19 -10.14
C THR A 331 -9.31 9.42 -10.52
N VAL A 332 -9.43 9.85 -11.78
CA VAL A 332 -8.83 11.11 -12.24
C VAL A 332 -9.94 12.13 -12.53
N ARG A 333 -9.92 13.26 -11.83
CA ARG A 333 -10.80 14.39 -12.06
C ARG A 333 -10.20 15.29 -13.14
N ILE A 334 -10.85 15.40 -14.29
CA ILE A 334 -10.38 16.20 -15.42
C ILE A 334 -11.37 17.32 -15.69
N GLN A 335 -10.87 18.55 -15.77
CA GLN A 335 -11.63 19.70 -16.23
C GLN A 335 -11.32 19.96 -17.70
N LEU A 336 -12.32 19.78 -18.56
CA LEU A 336 -12.23 20.11 -19.98
C LEU A 336 -12.60 21.58 -20.20
N THR A 337 -11.72 22.31 -20.87
CA THR A 337 -11.89 23.74 -21.20
C THR A 337 -11.97 23.88 -22.72
N PRO A 338 -13.18 23.80 -23.31
CA PRO A 338 -13.34 23.91 -24.75
C PRO A 338 -13.09 25.33 -25.26
N ASP A 339 -12.44 25.42 -26.42
CA ASP A 339 -12.31 26.65 -27.18
C ASP A 339 -13.67 27.16 -27.67
N ALA A 340 -13.71 28.47 -27.95
CA ALA A 340 -14.87 29.09 -28.55
C ALA A 340 -15.26 28.40 -29.87
N GLY A 341 -16.56 28.10 -30.02
CA GLY A 341 -17.12 27.45 -31.22
C GLY A 341 -17.37 25.95 -31.07
N ILE A 342 -16.85 25.29 -30.02
CA ILE A 342 -17.16 23.89 -29.74
C ILE A 342 -18.48 23.81 -28.96
N THR A 343 -19.46 23.12 -29.53
CA THR A 343 -20.80 23.01 -28.92
C THR A 343 -20.83 22.02 -27.75
N GLU A 344 -21.78 22.21 -26.84
CA GLU A 344 -21.98 21.29 -25.71
C GLU A 344 -22.38 19.86 -26.17
N ALA A 345 -23.08 19.73 -27.30
CA ALA A 345 -23.41 18.44 -27.88
C ALA A 345 -22.15 17.69 -28.38
N THR A 346 -21.21 18.43 -28.99
CA THR A 346 -19.89 17.89 -29.35
C THR A 346 -19.14 17.46 -28.10
N MET A 347 -19.09 18.30 -27.07
CA MET A 347 -18.43 17.98 -25.80
C MET A 347 -19.04 16.78 -25.08
N ALA A 348 -20.36 16.60 -25.13
CA ALA A 348 -21.02 15.42 -24.57
C ALA A 348 -20.57 14.13 -25.27
N THR A 349 -20.47 14.17 -26.60
CA THR A 349 -19.99 13.03 -27.41
C THR A 349 -18.53 12.71 -27.09
N LEU A 350 -17.67 13.73 -27.00
CA LEU A 350 -16.25 13.57 -26.69
C LEU A 350 -16.03 13.03 -25.28
N ARG A 351 -16.73 13.57 -24.27
CA ARG A 351 -16.67 13.08 -22.88
C ARG A 351 -17.02 11.61 -22.76
N ALA A 352 -18.03 11.13 -23.49
CA ALA A 352 -18.40 9.72 -23.51
C ALA A 352 -17.32 8.86 -24.19
N ARG A 353 -16.87 9.28 -25.39
CA ARG A 353 -15.83 8.57 -26.15
C ARG A 353 -14.53 8.42 -25.36
N TRP A 354 -14.01 9.54 -24.84
CA TRP A 354 -12.72 9.55 -24.14
C TRP A 354 -12.79 8.82 -22.81
N ARG A 355 -13.86 9.02 -22.02
CA ARG A 355 -14.01 8.29 -20.74
C ARG A 355 -14.06 6.79 -20.96
N ASN A 356 -14.87 6.32 -21.90
CA ASN A 356 -14.99 4.89 -22.18
C ASN A 356 -13.67 4.33 -22.71
N GLY A 357 -13.02 5.04 -23.65
CA GLY A 357 -11.69 4.68 -24.15
C GLY A 357 -10.66 4.51 -23.04
N ILE A 358 -10.61 5.46 -22.11
CA ILE A 358 -9.67 5.43 -20.98
C ILE A 358 -9.95 4.23 -20.07
N ILE A 359 -11.22 4.02 -19.71
CA ILE A 359 -11.60 2.90 -18.84
C ILE A 359 -11.28 1.57 -19.51
N ASP A 360 -11.62 1.41 -20.79
CA ASP A 360 -11.39 0.19 -21.56
C ASP A 360 -9.90 -0.10 -21.77
N LYS A 361 -9.08 0.96 -21.93
CA LYS A 361 -7.62 0.83 -22.09
C LYS A 361 -6.94 0.44 -20.79
N TRP A 362 -7.27 1.09 -19.68
CA TRP A 362 -6.50 1.02 -18.44
C TRP A 362 -7.06 0.08 -17.36
N SER A 363 -8.38 -0.08 -17.26
CA SER A 363 -8.99 -0.87 -16.19
C SER A 363 -8.72 -2.37 -16.36
N ASN A 364 -8.60 -3.07 -15.23
CA ASN A 364 -8.41 -4.53 -15.17
C ASN A 364 -7.09 -5.05 -15.77
N ARG A 365 -6.16 -4.13 -16.08
CA ARG A 365 -4.83 -4.46 -16.59
C ARG A 365 -3.79 -4.75 -15.50
N PHE A 366 -4.06 -4.34 -14.25
CA PHE A 366 -3.15 -4.52 -13.11
C PHE A 366 -3.82 -5.24 -11.94
N ASP A 367 -3.06 -5.99 -11.16
CA ASP A 367 -3.50 -6.67 -9.94
C ASP A 367 -2.69 -6.20 -8.72
N CYS A 368 -3.36 -5.94 -7.59
CA CYS A 368 -2.74 -5.91 -6.27
C CYS A 368 -2.85 -7.32 -5.66
N VAL A 369 -1.73 -7.90 -5.20
CA VAL A 369 -1.69 -9.26 -4.62
C VAL A 369 -1.47 -9.16 -3.11
N GLY A 370 -2.41 -9.68 -2.31
CA GLY A 370 -2.29 -9.72 -0.85
C GLY A 370 -1.26 -10.73 -0.33
N GLN A 371 -0.82 -10.62 0.93
CA GLN A 371 0.13 -11.56 1.57
C GLN A 371 -0.38 -13.02 1.58
N ASN A 372 -1.69 -13.21 1.48
CA ASN A 372 -2.35 -14.52 1.41
C ASN A 372 -2.61 -14.98 -0.05
N GLY A 373 -2.04 -14.32 -1.05
CA GLY A 373 -2.23 -14.62 -2.48
C GLY A 373 -3.52 -14.05 -3.10
N THR A 374 -4.36 -13.36 -2.32
CA THR A 374 -5.62 -12.78 -2.80
C THR A 374 -5.35 -11.65 -3.81
N ARG A 375 -5.84 -11.77 -5.04
CA ARG A 375 -5.69 -10.74 -6.09
C ARG A 375 -6.88 -9.78 -6.11
N LYS A 376 -6.61 -8.48 -6.26
CA LYS A 376 -7.62 -7.44 -6.52
C LYS A 376 -7.23 -6.62 -7.75
N ARG A 377 -8.14 -6.49 -8.71
CA ARG A 377 -7.91 -5.71 -9.93
C ARG A 377 -7.90 -4.21 -9.67
N ILE A 378 -6.95 -3.52 -10.30
CA ILE A 378 -7.01 -2.07 -10.41
C ILE A 378 -8.02 -1.67 -11.48
N THR A 379 -8.86 -0.72 -11.12
CA THR A 379 -9.86 -0.13 -12.01
C THR A 379 -9.68 1.37 -12.06
N PHE A 380 -9.95 1.97 -13.21
CA PHE A 380 -9.84 3.40 -13.43
C PHE A 380 -11.21 4.01 -13.69
N ASP A 381 -11.36 5.27 -13.29
CA ASP A 381 -12.48 6.11 -13.68
C ASP A 381 -12.01 7.53 -13.98
N VAL A 382 -12.73 8.19 -14.89
CA VAL A 382 -12.57 9.60 -15.21
C VAL A 382 -13.82 10.35 -14.82
N GLN A 383 -13.62 11.40 -14.02
CA GLN A 383 -14.69 12.31 -13.60
C GLN A 383 -14.49 13.67 -14.27
N TRP A 384 -15.45 14.06 -15.09
CA TRP A 384 -15.49 15.40 -15.68
C TRP A 384 -15.96 16.41 -14.64
N VAL A 385 -15.11 17.37 -14.28
CA VAL A 385 -15.39 18.34 -13.21
C VAL A 385 -15.23 19.79 -13.68
N THR A 386 -15.87 20.72 -12.98
CA THR A 386 -15.74 22.17 -13.21
C THR A 386 -14.85 22.88 -12.18
N SER A 387 -14.46 22.17 -11.12
CA SER A 387 -13.56 22.64 -10.07
C SER A 387 -12.91 21.44 -9.36
N ASN A 388 -11.83 21.68 -8.60
CA ASN A 388 -11.06 20.63 -7.91
C ASN A 388 -10.52 19.53 -8.86
N ALA A 389 -10.12 19.94 -10.07
CA ALA A 389 -9.56 19.03 -11.05
C ALA A 389 -8.14 18.60 -10.67
N HIS A 390 -7.80 17.35 -10.94
CA HIS A 390 -6.41 16.89 -10.95
C HIS A 390 -5.69 17.43 -12.18
N GLN A 391 -6.39 17.47 -13.31
CA GLN A 391 -5.87 17.91 -14.60
C GLN A 391 -6.84 18.91 -15.25
N VAL A 392 -6.28 19.93 -15.89
CA VAL A 392 -7.03 20.87 -16.72
C VAL A 392 -6.57 20.68 -18.15
N VAL A 393 -7.50 20.34 -19.03
CA VAL A 393 -7.22 20.04 -20.44
C VAL A 393 -7.99 21.04 -21.30
N ARG A 394 -7.28 21.77 -22.15
CA ARG A 394 -7.89 22.59 -23.19
C ARG A 394 -8.39 21.68 -24.32
N VAL A 395 -9.59 21.93 -24.83
CA VAL A 395 -10.13 21.20 -25.99
C VAL A 395 -10.22 22.15 -27.18
N GLN A 396 -9.49 21.86 -28.24
CA GLN A 396 -9.44 22.69 -29.45
C GLN A 396 -10.11 22.01 -30.65
N GLN A 397 -10.39 22.78 -31.70
CA GLN A 397 -10.94 22.22 -32.94
C GLN A 397 -9.86 21.40 -33.66
N GLY A 398 -10.15 20.12 -33.91
CA GLY A 398 -9.28 19.19 -34.61
C GLY A 398 -9.50 19.13 -36.13
N PRO A 399 -8.60 18.47 -36.88
CA PRO A 399 -7.44 17.71 -36.39
C PRO A 399 -6.26 18.63 -36.03
N ALA A 400 -5.64 18.40 -34.88
CA ALA A 400 -4.46 19.11 -34.40
C ALA A 400 -3.55 18.15 -33.62
N ARG A 401 -2.49 18.68 -32.97
CA ARG A 401 -1.62 17.87 -32.11
C ARG A 401 -2.16 17.90 -30.69
N SER A 402 -2.35 16.72 -30.11
CA SER A 402 -2.75 16.52 -28.72
C SER A 402 -1.54 16.27 -27.80
N ASN A 403 -1.72 16.59 -26.52
CA ASN A 403 -0.80 16.32 -25.42
C ASN A 403 -1.57 16.30 -24.08
N VAL A 404 -0.87 16.02 -22.97
CA VAL A 404 -1.46 15.88 -21.63
C VAL A 404 -2.31 17.08 -21.15
N THR A 405 -2.10 18.28 -21.71
CA THR A 405 -2.86 19.50 -21.36
C THR A 405 -3.79 20.01 -22.47
N THR A 406 -3.71 19.43 -23.68
CA THR A 406 -4.47 19.90 -24.84
C THR A 406 -4.93 18.72 -25.67
N TRP A 407 -6.24 18.56 -25.82
CA TRP A 407 -6.87 17.56 -26.68
C TRP A 407 -7.64 18.26 -27.81
N ASP A 408 -8.03 17.52 -28.84
CA ASP A 408 -8.80 18.07 -29.96
C ASP A 408 -10.06 17.27 -30.31
N THR A 409 -11.01 17.91 -31.00
CA THR A 409 -12.31 17.30 -31.33
C THR A 409 -12.25 16.08 -32.26
N SER A 410 -11.12 15.86 -32.94
CA SER A 410 -10.85 14.73 -33.82
C SER A 410 -10.13 13.58 -33.11
N ASP A 411 -9.70 13.76 -31.85
CA ASP A 411 -9.06 12.71 -31.06
C ASP A 411 -9.92 11.45 -30.95
N THR A 412 -9.26 10.31 -31.15
CA THR A 412 -9.84 9.00 -30.91
C THR A 412 -9.85 8.67 -29.41
N ALA A 413 -10.53 7.58 -29.06
CA ALA A 413 -10.44 6.99 -27.72
C ALA A 413 -8.98 6.67 -27.36
N ASP A 414 -8.21 6.09 -28.29
CA ASP A 414 -6.82 5.70 -28.05
C ASP A 414 -5.90 6.89 -27.77
N VAL A 415 -6.06 8.00 -28.51
CA VAL A 415 -5.26 9.22 -28.30
C VAL A 415 -5.52 9.80 -26.91
N ALA A 416 -6.78 10.03 -26.54
CA ALA A 416 -7.10 10.55 -25.21
C ALA A 416 -6.63 9.61 -24.09
N SER A 417 -6.63 8.30 -24.34
CA SER A 417 -6.19 7.30 -23.36
C SER A 417 -4.68 7.19 -23.25
N HIS A 418 -3.93 7.47 -24.32
CA HIS A 418 -2.49 7.65 -24.29
C HIS A 418 -2.13 8.87 -23.42
N GLU A 419 -2.76 10.02 -23.69
CA GLU A 419 -2.53 11.24 -22.91
C GLU A 419 -2.90 11.08 -21.42
N PHE A 420 -3.95 10.32 -21.13
CA PHE A 420 -4.32 9.94 -19.78
C PHE A 420 -3.21 9.17 -19.05
N GLY A 421 -2.45 8.33 -19.75
CA GLY A 421 -1.32 7.60 -19.17
C GLY A 421 -0.27 8.54 -18.56
N HIS A 422 -0.01 9.68 -19.20
CA HIS A 422 0.87 10.71 -18.64
C HIS A 422 0.30 11.35 -17.36
N MET A 423 -1.02 11.46 -17.24
CA MET A 423 -1.69 12.03 -16.06
C MET A 423 -1.58 11.14 -14.81
N ILE A 424 -1.33 9.83 -15.01
CA ILE A 424 -1.14 8.84 -13.95
C ILE A 424 0.33 8.42 -13.77
N GLY A 425 1.26 9.10 -14.48
CA GLY A 425 2.69 9.02 -14.23
C GLY A 425 3.50 8.15 -15.19
N HIS A 426 2.99 7.90 -16.40
CA HIS A 426 3.76 7.19 -17.42
C HIS A 426 4.54 8.16 -18.32
N PRO A 427 5.86 7.97 -18.48
CA PRO A 427 6.64 8.72 -19.45
C PRO A 427 6.21 8.40 -20.89
N ASP A 428 6.58 9.28 -21.81
CA ASP A 428 6.23 9.18 -23.22
C ASP A 428 7.19 8.23 -23.98
N GLU A 429 6.67 7.50 -24.96
CA GLU A 429 7.28 6.32 -25.58
C GLU A 429 7.93 6.60 -26.94
N TYR A 430 8.12 7.88 -27.27
CA TYR A 430 8.80 8.27 -28.50
C TYR A 430 10.21 8.77 -28.24
N THR A 431 11.12 8.37 -29.14
CA THR A 431 12.48 8.91 -29.18
C THR A 431 12.41 10.38 -29.53
N ASP A 432 13.12 11.22 -28.79
CA ASP A 432 13.21 12.65 -29.05
C ASP A 432 14.68 13.07 -29.13
N ALA A 433 15.04 13.75 -30.22
CA ALA A 433 16.37 14.31 -30.42
C ALA A 433 16.76 15.33 -29.34
N ALA A 434 15.80 16.00 -28.69
CA ALA A 434 16.05 16.86 -27.54
C ALA A 434 16.27 16.09 -26.22
N CYS A 435 16.01 14.77 -26.22
CA CYS A 435 16.19 13.87 -25.08
C CYS A 435 16.99 12.61 -25.50
N PRO A 436 18.27 12.73 -25.87
CA PRO A 436 19.04 11.62 -26.45
C PRO A 436 19.33 10.46 -25.49
N ALA A 437 19.17 10.67 -24.18
CA ALA A 437 19.28 9.63 -23.15
C ALA A 437 17.95 8.87 -22.93
N ARG A 438 16.88 9.24 -23.64
CA ARG A 438 15.60 8.54 -23.56
C ARG A 438 15.74 7.17 -24.22
N ASN A 439 15.41 6.10 -23.49
CA ASN A 439 15.32 4.75 -24.03
C ASN A 439 13.84 4.30 -24.05
N PRO A 440 13.02 4.88 -24.94
CA PRO A 440 11.60 4.61 -24.97
C PRO A 440 11.35 3.19 -25.51
N VAL A 441 10.52 2.43 -24.81
CA VAL A 441 10.06 1.12 -25.27
C VAL A 441 8.88 1.39 -26.22
N ASN A 442 9.13 1.25 -27.52
CA ASN A 442 8.25 1.73 -28.60
C ASN A 442 7.54 0.61 -29.36
N THR A 443 7.42 -0.59 -28.75
CA THR A 443 6.64 -1.70 -29.30
C THR A 443 6.02 -2.50 -28.17
N GLY A 444 4.73 -2.83 -28.28
CA GLY A 444 4.08 -3.81 -27.41
C GLY A 444 3.61 -3.28 -26.05
N SER A 445 3.45 -1.96 -25.87
CA SER A 445 3.04 -1.38 -24.59
C SER A 445 1.58 -0.93 -24.58
N VAL A 446 0.96 -0.87 -23.40
CA VAL A 446 -0.36 -0.26 -23.21
C VAL A 446 -0.37 1.23 -23.61
N MET A 447 0.76 1.92 -23.55
CA MET A 447 0.90 3.31 -24.02
C MET A 447 1.07 3.39 -25.56
N ASP A 448 1.58 2.35 -26.21
CA ASP A 448 1.83 2.28 -27.67
C ASP A 448 0.67 1.61 -28.44
N ASP A 449 0.44 0.31 -28.25
CA ASP A 449 -0.44 -0.52 -29.12
C ASP A 449 -1.52 -1.32 -28.35
N ASN A 450 -1.76 -1.00 -27.08
CA ASN A 450 -2.75 -1.64 -26.19
C ASN A 450 -2.45 -3.10 -25.79
N THR A 451 -1.25 -3.62 -26.03
CA THR A 451 -0.93 -5.04 -25.81
C THR A 451 -0.49 -5.34 -24.37
N GLU A 452 0.69 -4.88 -23.92
CA GLU A 452 1.26 -5.30 -22.62
C GLU A 452 1.34 -4.20 -21.56
N THR A 453 1.20 -4.58 -20.29
CA THR A 453 1.46 -3.68 -19.15
C THR A 453 2.77 -4.04 -18.48
N PHE A 454 3.66 -3.06 -18.33
CA PHE A 454 4.96 -3.22 -17.69
C PHE A 454 4.94 -2.78 -16.22
N GLN A 455 5.91 -3.27 -15.44
CA GLN A 455 6.07 -2.95 -14.02
C GLN A 455 6.17 -1.43 -13.74
N ARG A 456 6.87 -0.69 -14.62
CA ARG A 456 6.94 0.78 -14.58
C ARG A 456 5.56 1.47 -14.62
N HIS A 457 4.56 0.84 -15.24
CA HIS A 457 3.21 1.39 -15.32
C HIS A 457 2.45 1.23 -13.98
N TYR A 458 3.01 0.49 -13.04
CA TYR A 458 2.38 0.17 -11.77
C TYR A 458 3.13 0.74 -10.57
N ASP A 459 4.45 0.92 -10.64
CA ASP A 459 5.28 1.37 -9.51
C ASP A 459 4.82 2.72 -8.92
N GLY A 460 4.39 3.65 -9.77
CA GLY A 460 3.81 4.93 -9.34
C GLY A 460 2.41 4.82 -8.71
N LEU A 461 1.64 3.78 -9.05
CA LEU A 461 0.28 3.52 -8.56
C LEU A 461 0.26 2.67 -7.28
N ALA A 462 1.29 1.86 -7.05
CA ALA A 462 1.28 0.78 -6.05
C ALA A 462 2.03 1.08 -4.76
N ALA A 463 3.06 1.95 -4.82
CA ALA A 463 3.88 2.35 -3.68
C ALA A 463 3.09 2.94 -2.50
N PHE A 464 1.81 3.23 -2.71
CA PHE A 464 1.06 4.17 -1.91
C PHE A 464 -0.19 3.62 -1.21
N ASN A 465 -0.73 2.47 -1.61
CA ASN A 465 -1.90 1.88 -0.94
C ASN A 465 -1.99 0.35 -0.97
N CYS A 466 -1.15 -0.35 -1.74
CA CYS A 466 -1.29 -1.80 -1.84
C CYS A 466 -0.53 -2.58 -0.76
N GLY A 467 0.39 -2.02 0.04
CA GLY A 467 0.96 -2.72 1.23
C GLY A 467 1.59 -4.10 0.96
N HIS A 468 1.87 -4.42 -0.30
CA HIS A 468 2.21 -5.75 -0.80
C HIS A 468 3.16 -5.66 -2.00
N ALA A 469 3.81 -6.79 -2.33
CA ALA A 469 4.73 -6.88 -3.47
C ALA A 469 3.97 -6.74 -4.81
N PRO A 470 4.44 -5.88 -5.72
CA PRO A 470 3.75 -5.59 -6.97
C PRO A 470 3.89 -6.75 -7.99
N ARG A 471 2.91 -6.91 -8.91
CA ARG A 471 3.00 -7.84 -10.07
C ARG A 471 2.29 -7.26 -11.30
N ALA A 472 3.04 -6.99 -12.37
CA ALA A 472 2.48 -6.73 -13.69
C ALA A 472 1.79 -7.99 -14.27
N ARG A 473 0.73 -7.82 -15.07
CA ARG A 473 0.11 -8.95 -15.75
C ARG A 473 1.06 -9.45 -16.85
N ASN A 474 1.45 -10.72 -16.76
CA ASN A 474 2.19 -11.38 -17.83
C ASN A 474 1.22 -11.64 -19.00
N PRO A 475 1.52 -11.24 -20.24
CA PRO A 475 0.78 -11.64 -21.43
C PRO A 475 0.59 -13.17 -21.52
N PHE A 476 1.50 -13.94 -20.90
CA PHE A 476 1.45 -15.39 -20.82
C PHE A 476 0.47 -15.97 -19.79
N ASP A 477 -0.12 -15.15 -18.90
CA ASP A 477 -1.14 -15.64 -17.95
C ASP A 477 -2.46 -16.06 -18.66
N ASP A 478 -2.69 -15.59 -19.89
CA ASP A 478 -3.82 -15.98 -20.76
C ASP A 478 -3.40 -16.65 -22.09
N LEU A 479 -2.11 -16.72 -22.42
CA LEU A 479 -1.64 -17.38 -23.64
C LEU A 479 -1.45 -18.89 -23.40
N VAL A 480 -2.47 -19.65 -23.80
CA VAL A 480 -2.19 -20.88 -24.53
C VAL A 480 -1.28 -20.50 -25.70
N VAL A 481 -0.05 -20.99 -25.69
CA VAL A 481 0.91 -20.81 -26.79
C VAL A 481 0.29 -21.36 -28.08
N THR A 482 -0.20 -20.44 -28.90
CA THR A 482 -0.46 -20.62 -30.34
C THR A 482 0.08 -19.35 -30.96
N ASP A 483 1.31 -19.29 -31.44
CA ASP A 483 1.66 -19.88 -32.73
C ASP A 483 3.19 -20.01 -32.88
N VAL A 484 3.70 -21.24 -32.81
CA VAL A 484 4.87 -21.67 -33.56
C VAL A 484 4.37 -22.81 -34.44
N ARG A 485 4.00 -22.49 -35.68
CA ARG A 485 3.66 -23.40 -36.78
C ARG A 485 3.00 -24.72 -36.33
N SER A 486 1.71 -24.62 -36.06
CA SER A 486 0.73 -25.71 -36.16
C SER A 486 1.14 -27.08 -35.58
N LEU A 487 1.20 -27.20 -34.26
CA LEU A 487 0.73 -28.36 -33.48
C LEU A 487 0.56 -27.86 -32.04
N ARG A 488 -0.65 -27.97 -31.46
CA ARG A 488 -0.89 -27.58 -30.06
C ARG A 488 0.05 -28.38 -29.16
N MET A 489 1.09 -27.76 -28.62
CA MET A 489 1.96 -28.37 -27.64
C MET A 489 1.17 -28.74 -26.38
N ARG A 490 1.41 -29.93 -25.83
CA ARG A 490 0.68 -30.48 -24.68
C ARG A 490 1.66 -30.84 -23.57
N SER A 491 1.38 -30.42 -22.34
CA SER A 491 2.17 -30.83 -21.17
C SER A 491 2.09 -32.34 -21.00
N ILE A 492 3.23 -33.05 -20.94
CA ILE A 492 3.31 -34.51 -20.71
C ILE A 492 2.58 -34.89 -19.42
N ASP A 493 2.66 -34.06 -18.39
CA ASP A 493 2.05 -34.31 -17.09
C ASP A 493 0.53 -34.14 -17.08
N GLN A 494 -0.02 -33.46 -18.08
CA GLN A 494 -1.46 -33.26 -18.26
C GLN A 494 -2.06 -34.19 -19.33
N LEU A 495 -1.26 -35.05 -19.96
CA LEU A 495 -1.74 -36.06 -20.90
C LEU A 495 -2.51 -37.17 -20.16
N THR A 496 -3.47 -37.78 -20.86
CA THR A 496 -4.11 -39.01 -20.38
C THR A 496 -3.06 -40.11 -20.14
N PRO A 497 -3.24 -41.02 -19.16
CA PRO A 497 -2.22 -42.00 -18.78
C PRO A 497 -1.62 -42.79 -19.95
N ARG A 498 -2.44 -43.20 -20.93
CA ARG A 498 -1.98 -43.93 -22.12
C ARG A 498 -1.08 -43.09 -23.02
N ALA A 499 -1.46 -41.83 -23.28
CA ALA A 499 -0.68 -40.92 -24.12
C ALA A 499 0.62 -40.47 -23.42
N ARG A 500 0.55 -40.27 -22.10
CA ARG A 500 1.71 -40.01 -21.23
C ARG A 500 2.71 -41.15 -21.28
N GLY A 501 2.26 -42.39 -21.05
CA GLY A 501 3.10 -43.58 -21.11
C GLY A 501 3.80 -43.73 -22.47
N ALA A 502 3.06 -43.55 -23.58
CA ALA A 502 3.64 -43.65 -24.92
C ALA A 502 4.65 -42.53 -25.26
N ALA A 503 4.54 -41.35 -24.65
CA ALA A 503 5.54 -40.29 -24.78
C ALA A 503 6.81 -40.62 -23.98
N LEU A 504 6.65 -41.07 -22.73
CA LEU A 504 7.78 -41.44 -21.87
C LEU A 504 8.53 -42.67 -22.39
N GLU A 505 7.85 -43.67 -22.94
CA GLU A 505 8.49 -44.85 -23.56
C GLU A 505 9.34 -44.45 -24.77
N ARG A 506 8.86 -43.54 -25.62
CA ARG A 506 9.64 -43.03 -26.77
C ARG A 506 10.89 -42.26 -26.34
N LEU A 507 10.80 -41.46 -25.27
CA LEU A 507 11.94 -40.74 -24.72
C LEU A 507 12.97 -41.69 -24.10
N ARG A 508 12.52 -42.72 -23.36
CA ARG A 508 13.41 -43.74 -22.79
C ARG A 508 14.09 -44.58 -23.86
N ALA A 509 13.42 -44.85 -24.98
CA ALA A 509 14.03 -45.58 -26.10
C ALA A 509 15.25 -44.85 -26.70
N GLN A 510 15.38 -43.52 -26.53
CA GLN A 510 16.54 -42.74 -26.99
C GLN A 510 17.77 -42.87 -26.06
N VAL A 511 17.62 -43.50 -24.90
CA VAL A 511 18.73 -43.81 -23.98
C VAL A 511 19.56 -44.99 -24.49
N GLU A 512 18.91 -45.91 -25.22
CA GLU A 512 19.55 -47.02 -25.93
C GLU A 512 20.13 -46.53 -27.28
N PRO A 513 21.13 -47.21 -27.89
CA PRO A 513 21.84 -46.68 -29.05
C PRO A 513 20.89 -46.22 -30.17
N LEU A 514 21.05 -44.96 -30.58
CA LEU A 514 20.14 -44.25 -31.47
C LEU A 514 19.85 -45.06 -32.74
N SER A 515 18.60 -45.46 -32.93
CA SER A 515 18.10 -45.85 -34.26
C SER A 515 17.78 -44.58 -35.06
N GLU A 516 18.13 -44.56 -36.35
CA GLU A 516 18.16 -43.39 -37.27
C GLU A 516 16.88 -42.53 -37.47
N SER A 517 15.87 -42.54 -36.59
CA SER A 517 14.73 -41.63 -36.74
C SER A 517 14.04 -41.30 -35.42
N ASP A 518 14.18 -40.05 -34.96
CA ASP A 518 13.10 -39.05 -35.04
C ASP A 518 13.60 -37.71 -34.49
N GLY A 519 13.77 -36.71 -35.37
CA GLY A 519 14.04 -35.31 -34.98
C GLY A 519 12.89 -34.64 -34.20
N GLU A 520 11.83 -35.40 -33.89
CA GLU A 520 10.71 -34.99 -33.04
C GLU A 520 11.05 -35.01 -31.54
N THR A 521 12.14 -35.67 -31.13
CA THR A 521 12.57 -35.71 -29.72
C THR A 521 13.71 -34.71 -29.44
N GLU A 522 13.64 -34.02 -28.31
CA GLU A 522 14.60 -32.96 -27.96
C GLU A 522 14.81 -32.86 -26.45
N VAL A 523 16.06 -32.61 -26.04
CA VAL A 523 16.43 -32.13 -24.71
C VAL A 523 17.14 -30.79 -24.85
N SER A 524 16.64 -29.77 -24.16
CA SER A 524 17.24 -28.43 -24.19
C SER A 524 17.43 -27.84 -22.80
N PHE A 525 18.44 -26.99 -22.68
CA PHE A 525 18.62 -26.08 -21.56
C PHE A 525 18.62 -24.64 -22.06
N GLU A 526 17.79 -23.82 -21.45
CA GLU A 526 17.63 -22.41 -21.77
C GLU A 526 17.81 -21.58 -20.50
N VAL A 527 18.63 -20.54 -20.51
CA VAL A 527 18.65 -19.52 -19.46
C VAL A 527 18.00 -18.27 -20.01
N THR A 528 17.00 -17.73 -19.32
CA THR A 528 16.31 -16.51 -19.73
C THR A 528 15.96 -15.65 -18.51
N GLY A 529 16.02 -14.34 -18.64
CA GLY A 529 15.64 -13.38 -17.60
C GLY A 529 16.33 -12.02 -17.75
N GLY A 530 16.01 -11.09 -16.86
CA GLY A 530 16.55 -9.72 -16.85
C GLY A 530 15.57 -8.65 -17.35
N ALA A 531 15.75 -7.42 -16.89
CA ALA A 531 14.96 -6.27 -17.33
C ALA A 531 15.29 -5.87 -18.79
N PRO A 532 14.42 -5.13 -19.50
CA PRO A 532 14.75 -4.62 -20.85
C PRO A 532 16.02 -3.75 -20.83
N GLY A 533 17.04 -4.11 -21.63
CA GLY A 533 18.39 -3.52 -21.57
C GLY A 533 19.40 -4.31 -20.74
N GLU A 534 18.94 -5.35 -20.04
CA GLU A 534 19.73 -6.31 -19.25
C GLU A 534 19.30 -7.76 -19.57
N ARG A 535 18.59 -7.98 -20.69
CA ARG A 535 18.05 -9.28 -21.05
C ARG A 535 19.18 -10.26 -21.38
N TYR A 536 19.10 -11.42 -20.76
CA TYR A 536 19.98 -12.55 -21.03
C TYR A 536 19.16 -13.70 -21.62
N GLU A 537 19.63 -14.25 -22.73
CA GLU A 537 19.11 -15.47 -23.34
C GLU A 537 20.27 -16.38 -23.70
N TYR A 538 20.25 -17.60 -23.21
CA TYR A 538 21.19 -18.64 -23.60
C TYR A 538 20.38 -19.91 -23.87
N ARG A 539 20.67 -20.62 -24.96
CA ARG A 539 20.01 -21.90 -25.23
C ARG A 539 20.97 -22.86 -25.89
N VAL A 540 20.93 -24.12 -25.43
CA VAL A 540 21.52 -25.28 -26.08
C VAL A 540 20.47 -26.39 -26.18
N ALA A 541 20.31 -27.01 -27.34
CA ALA A 541 19.40 -28.14 -27.51
C ALA A 541 19.99 -29.24 -28.39
N VAL A 542 19.70 -30.50 -28.04
CA VAL A 542 20.11 -31.70 -28.77
C VAL A 542 18.87 -32.53 -29.09
N ARG A 543 18.73 -32.92 -30.35
CA ARG A 543 17.61 -33.73 -30.86
C ARG A 543 18.00 -35.20 -31.00
N GLY A 544 17.01 -36.09 -31.05
CA GLY A 544 17.22 -37.54 -31.17
C GLY A 544 17.94 -37.98 -32.45
N ASP A 545 17.94 -37.15 -33.49
CA ASP A 545 18.70 -37.38 -34.72
C ASP A 545 20.13 -36.78 -34.69
N GLY A 546 20.57 -36.27 -33.53
CA GLY A 546 21.86 -35.62 -33.32
C GLY A 546 21.92 -34.15 -33.75
N ALA A 547 20.86 -33.56 -34.31
CA ALA A 547 20.83 -32.13 -34.61
C ALA A 547 20.98 -31.33 -33.31
N THR A 548 21.86 -30.32 -33.32
CA THR A 548 22.17 -29.51 -32.15
C THR A 548 22.10 -28.03 -32.50
N GLU A 549 21.54 -27.22 -31.62
CA GLU A 549 21.44 -25.76 -31.75
C GLU A 549 21.97 -25.05 -30.51
N ALA A 550 22.68 -23.94 -30.72
CA ALA A 550 23.17 -23.07 -29.66
C ALA A 550 22.92 -21.58 -29.99
N HIS A 551 22.49 -20.80 -29.00
CA HIS A 551 22.20 -19.36 -29.13
C HIS A 551 22.58 -18.62 -27.85
N THR A 552 23.11 -17.40 -27.97
CA THR A 552 23.40 -16.55 -26.82
C THR A 552 23.18 -15.08 -27.13
N ARG A 553 22.40 -14.42 -26.30
CA ARG A 553 22.15 -12.98 -26.30
C ARG A 553 22.33 -12.42 -24.90
N ASP A 554 23.17 -11.41 -24.77
CA ASP A 554 23.43 -10.66 -23.54
C ASP A 554 23.39 -9.18 -23.91
N GLU A 555 22.24 -8.54 -23.66
CA GLU A 555 22.01 -7.13 -24.02
C GLU A 555 22.91 -6.19 -23.20
N LEU A 556 23.27 -6.57 -21.97
CA LEU A 556 24.12 -5.78 -21.09
C LEU A 556 25.58 -5.77 -21.55
N ALA A 557 26.09 -6.94 -21.97
CA ALA A 557 27.43 -7.08 -22.51
C ALA A 557 27.51 -6.70 -24.01
N GLY A 558 26.37 -6.41 -24.66
CA GLY A 558 26.29 -6.14 -26.09
C GLY A 558 26.65 -7.36 -26.96
N VAL A 559 26.46 -8.57 -26.44
CA VAL A 559 26.74 -9.82 -27.14
C VAL A 559 25.45 -10.34 -27.76
N ASP A 560 25.42 -10.46 -29.09
CA ASP A 560 24.30 -11.08 -29.82
C ASP A 560 24.90 -12.11 -30.79
N ARG A 561 24.99 -13.38 -30.34
CA ARG A 561 25.51 -14.48 -31.15
C ARG A 561 24.35 -15.15 -31.88
N PRO A 562 24.37 -15.20 -33.23
CA PRO A 562 23.30 -15.83 -33.99
C PRO A 562 23.21 -17.33 -33.66
N VAL A 563 22.03 -17.92 -33.92
CA VAL A 563 21.80 -19.35 -33.75
C VAL A 563 22.79 -20.14 -34.62
N ILE A 564 23.54 -21.05 -33.99
CA ILE A 564 24.43 -21.98 -34.68
C ILE A 564 23.77 -23.36 -34.66
N GLU A 565 23.55 -23.92 -35.84
CA GLU A 565 23.06 -25.30 -36.01
C GLU A 565 24.22 -26.21 -36.43
N SER A 566 24.36 -27.35 -35.77
CA SER A 566 25.36 -28.38 -36.07
C SER A 566 24.77 -29.78 -35.82
N ARG A 567 25.61 -30.81 -35.91
CA ARG A 567 25.23 -32.20 -35.60
C ARG A 567 26.29 -32.86 -34.73
N VAL A 568 25.86 -33.40 -33.59
CA VAL A 568 26.70 -34.25 -32.74
C VAL A 568 26.60 -35.71 -33.17
N ASP A 569 27.60 -36.52 -32.81
CA ASP A 569 27.55 -37.96 -33.09
C ASP A 569 26.48 -38.67 -32.24
N ALA A 570 26.15 -39.90 -32.67
CA ALA A 570 25.08 -40.66 -32.05
C ALA A 570 25.38 -41.06 -30.60
N GLU A 571 26.66 -41.18 -30.24
CA GLU A 571 27.10 -41.51 -28.89
C GLU A 571 26.87 -40.34 -27.93
N LEU A 572 27.21 -39.11 -28.36
CA LEU A 572 27.00 -37.89 -27.58
C LEU A 572 25.51 -37.56 -27.43
N ALA A 573 24.72 -37.73 -28.49
CA ALA A 573 23.27 -37.53 -28.40
C ALA A 573 22.61 -38.56 -27.44
N ALA A 574 22.96 -39.84 -27.51
CA ALA A 574 22.47 -40.85 -26.57
C ALA A 574 22.84 -40.52 -25.10
N ARG A 575 24.05 -40.00 -24.87
CA ARG A 575 24.50 -39.56 -23.53
C ARG A 575 23.66 -38.41 -22.98
N VAL A 576 23.15 -37.50 -23.81
CA VAL A 576 22.25 -36.41 -23.34
C VAL A 576 20.93 -36.98 -22.81
N PHE A 577 20.31 -37.89 -23.55
CA PHE A 577 19.05 -38.52 -23.13
C PHE A 577 19.25 -39.42 -21.89
N ALA A 578 20.37 -40.16 -21.82
CA ALA A 578 20.75 -40.93 -20.64
C ALA A 578 20.92 -40.05 -19.40
N ALA A 579 21.53 -38.87 -19.55
CA ALA A 579 21.69 -37.91 -18.45
C ALA A 579 20.35 -37.30 -18.01
N ALA A 580 19.43 -37.04 -18.95
CA ALA A 580 18.07 -36.60 -18.62
C ALA A 580 17.27 -37.68 -17.88
N GLU A 581 17.44 -38.96 -18.22
CA GLU A 581 16.86 -40.07 -17.48
C GLU A 581 17.42 -40.17 -16.07
N ALA A 582 18.75 -40.09 -15.92
CA ALA A 582 19.43 -40.15 -14.63
C ALA A 582 19.01 -38.99 -13.69
N ALA A 583 18.71 -37.81 -14.25
CA ALA A 583 18.16 -36.66 -13.53
C ALA A 583 16.66 -36.83 -13.14
N GLY A 584 16.03 -37.96 -13.49
CA GLY A 584 14.63 -38.24 -13.20
C GLY A 584 13.63 -37.51 -14.11
N LEU A 585 14.09 -36.82 -15.16
CA LEU A 585 13.22 -36.04 -16.04
C LEU A 585 12.32 -36.91 -16.91
N LEU A 586 12.69 -38.18 -17.10
CA LEU A 586 11.91 -39.20 -17.84
C LEU A 586 11.08 -40.12 -16.91
N ALA A 587 11.03 -39.84 -15.61
CA ALA A 587 10.25 -40.60 -14.65
C ALA A 587 8.74 -40.27 -14.70
N GLU A 588 7.90 -41.18 -14.22
CA GLU A 588 6.45 -40.93 -14.06
C GLU A 588 6.17 -39.85 -12.99
N ASP A 589 7.07 -39.70 -12.03
CA ASP A 589 7.04 -38.80 -10.89
C ASP A 589 8.26 -37.88 -10.89
N ALA A 590 8.51 -37.20 -12.02
CA ALA A 590 9.65 -36.30 -12.16
C ALA A 590 9.70 -35.26 -11.02
N PRO A 591 10.91 -34.94 -10.53
CA PRO A 591 11.07 -33.98 -9.43
C PRO A 591 10.55 -32.60 -9.83
N VAL A 592 9.65 -32.04 -9.03
CA VAL A 592 9.26 -30.63 -9.11
C VAL A 592 10.34 -29.84 -8.37
N LEU A 593 11.29 -29.28 -9.12
CA LEU A 593 12.43 -28.59 -8.52
C LEU A 593 12.11 -27.21 -7.95
N LEU A 594 10.92 -26.64 -8.25
CA LEU A 594 10.23 -25.53 -7.56
C LEU A 594 8.78 -25.41 -8.11
N ALA A 595 7.86 -24.82 -7.35
CA ALA A 595 6.53 -24.46 -7.85
C ALA A 595 6.62 -23.14 -8.67
N ASP A 596 6.10 -23.12 -9.89
CA ASP A 596 6.05 -21.97 -10.82
C ASP A 596 5.47 -20.67 -10.21
N GLU A 597 4.82 -20.75 -9.05
CA GLU A 597 4.07 -19.65 -8.42
C GLU A 597 4.95 -18.61 -7.69
N LEU A 598 6.25 -18.89 -7.47
CA LEU A 598 7.13 -18.09 -6.61
C LEU A 598 8.30 -17.38 -7.33
N ILE A 599 8.41 -17.48 -8.64
CA ILE A 599 9.55 -16.93 -9.39
C ILE A 599 9.19 -15.53 -9.96
N PRO A 600 9.88 -14.46 -9.52
CA PRO A 600 9.66 -13.10 -10.05
C PRO A 600 10.00 -12.99 -11.55
N PRO A 601 9.27 -12.17 -12.33
CA PRO A 601 9.41 -12.09 -13.80
C PRO A 601 10.76 -11.55 -14.31
N ASP A 602 11.57 -10.90 -13.48
CA ASP A 602 12.91 -10.41 -13.84
C ASP A 602 14.04 -11.30 -13.29
N THR A 603 13.69 -12.47 -12.75
CA THR A 603 14.67 -13.43 -12.22
C THR A 603 15.27 -14.23 -13.36
N LEU A 604 16.60 -14.32 -13.41
CA LEU A 604 17.27 -15.29 -14.26
C LEU A 604 16.82 -16.71 -13.90
N VAL A 605 16.26 -17.41 -14.88
CA VAL A 605 15.83 -18.80 -14.72
C VAL A 605 16.48 -19.68 -15.76
N GLY A 606 16.88 -20.87 -15.34
CA GLY A 606 17.21 -21.98 -16.22
C GLY A 606 15.96 -22.82 -16.45
N ILE A 607 15.69 -23.17 -17.69
CA ILE A 607 14.55 -23.97 -18.13
C ILE A 607 15.11 -25.19 -18.86
N ILE A 608 14.88 -26.35 -18.30
CA ILE A 608 15.16 -27.62 -18.96
C ILE A 608 13.88 -28.10 -19.63
N THR A 609 13.96 -28.39 -20.91
CA THR A 609 12.83 -28.90 -21.69
C THR A 609 13.15 -30.28 -22.21
N VAL A 610 12.22 -31.21 -22.03
CA VAL A 610 12.23 -32.54 -22.66
C VAL A 610 10.97 -32.68 -23.52
N ARG A 611 11.14 -33.01 -24.80
CA ARG A 611 10.09 -33.02 -25.81
C ARG A 611 10.04 -34.34 -26.56
N ALA A 612 8.83 -34.81 -26.83
CA ALA A 612 8.53 -35.88 -27.79
C ALA A 612 7.37 -35.45 -28.70
N GLY A 613 7.69 -34.92 -29.87
CA GLY A 613 6.72 -34.33 -30.80
C GLY A 613 6.06 -33.08 -30.20
N ASP A 614 4.73 -33.12 -30.08
CA ASP A 614 3.95 -32.05 -29.45
C ASP A 614 3.89 -32.17 -27.92
N ALA A 615 4.33 -33.28 -27.34
CA ALA A 615 4.32 -33.50 -25.90
C ALA A 615 5.60 -32.94 -25.24
N VAL A 616 5.46 -32.09 -24.23
CA VAL A 616 6.59 -31.41 -23.58
C VAL A 616 6.52 -31.49 -22.06
N ARG A 617 7.68 -31.66 -21.41
CA ARG A 617 7.88 -31.44 -19.97
C ARG A 617 8.92 -30.34 -19.79
N ARG A 618 8.65 -29.38 -18.89
CA ARG A 618 9.56 -28.28 -18.57
C ARG A 618 9.87 -28.30 -17.08
N VAL A 619 11.12 -28.04 -16.73
CA VAL A 619 11.59 -27.89 -15.35
C VAL A 619 12.30 -26.55 -15.23
N VAL A 620 11.85 -25.72 -14.31
CA VAL A 620 12.40 -24.39 -14.06
C VAL A 620 13.31 -24.44 -12.84
N VAL A 621 14.52 -23.89 -12.96
CA VAL A 621 15.48 -23.73 -11.88
C VAL A 621 15.87 -22.26 -11.75
N PRO A 622 15.89 -21.68 -10.54
CA PRO A 622 16.38 -20.33 -10.34
C PRO A 622 17.88 -20.30 -10.61
N VAL A 623 18.33 -19.24 -11.25
CA VAL A 623 19.74 -18.97 -11.53
C VAL A 623 20.10 -17.68 -10.80
N ILE A 624 21.14 -17.74 -9.97
CA ILE A 624 21.56 -16.60 -9.15
C ILE A 624 22.69 -15.87 -9.90
N ASP A 625 22.57 -14.55 -9.97
CA ASP A 625 23.68 -13.64 -10.27
C ASP A 625 24.46 -13.37 -8.95
N PRO A 626 25.71 -13.82 -8.82
CA PRO A 626 26.49 -13.69 -7.57
C PRO A 626 26.83 -12.24 -7.18
N THR A 627 26.51 -11.26 -8.01
CA THR A 627 26.85 -9.85 -7.83
C THR A 627 25.76 -8.99 -7.20
N VAL A 628 24.53 -9.50 -7.07
CA VAL A 628 23.42 -8.80 -6.42
C VAL A 628 23.36 -9.23 -4.94
N PRO A 629 23.75 -8.37 -3.97
CA PRO A 629 23.49 -8.67 -2.57
C PRO A 629 22.00 -8.55 -2.30
N ASP A 630 21.45 -9.48 -1.51
CA ASP A 630 20.06 -9.50 -1.03
C ASP A 630 19.54 -8.07 -0.74
N ALA A 631 18.60 -7.59 -1.56
CA ALA A 631 18.09 -6.22 -1.53
C ALA A 631 17.16 -5.98 -0.32
N GLY A 632 17.75 -5.91 0.87
CA GLY A 632 17.24 -5.10 1.97
C GLY A 632 17.82 -3.69 1.85
N THR A 633 16.98 -2.70 1.53
CA THR A 633 17.20 -1.27 1.77
C THR A 633 18.61 -0.72 1.49
N GLN A 634 18.82 -0.02 0.36
CA GLN A 634 19.50 1.29 0.32
C GLN A 634 19.54 1.88 -1.09
N GLY A 635 19.66 3.21 -1.15
CA GLY A 635 19.50 4.03 -2.35
C GLY A 635 20.47 3.70 -3.48
N LEU A 636 19.98 3.83 -4.70
CA LEU A 636 20.76 3.64 -5.92
C LEU A 636 21.57 4.90 -6.22
N GLY A 637 22.83 4.87 -5.81
CA GLY A 637 23.90 5.69 -6.37
C GLY A 637 25.07 4.75 -6.71
N GLU A 638 25.49 4.80 -7.96
CA GLU A 638 26.66 4.15 -8.59
C GLU A 638 26.47 2.76 -9.23
N SER A 639 26.93 2.69 -10.49
CA SER A 639 26.94 1.53 -11.38
C SER A 639 28.14 0.63 -11.12
N VAL A 640 27.89 -0.65 -10.82
CA VAL A 640 28.92 -1.69 -10.69
C VAL A 640 28.91 -2.54 -11.96
N PRO A 641 30.07 -2.79 -12.62
CA PRO A 641 30.12 -3.65 -13.80
C PRO A 641 30.01 -5.13 -13.42
N LEU A 642 29.07 -5.83 -14.06
CA LEU A 642 28.77 -7.26 -13.87
C LEU A 642 29.70 -8.14 -14.74
N GLN A 643 30.34 -9.15 -14.14
CA GLN A 643 30.93 -10.29 -14.86
C GLN A 643 30.06 -11.53 -14.61
N THR A 644 29.48 -12.09 -15.67
CA THR A 644 28.40 -13.08 -15.63
C THR A 644 28.92 -14.50 -15.35
N GLU A 645 29.13 -14.85 -14.07
CA GLU A 645 29.27 -16.26 -13.64
C GLU A 645 27.95 -16.72 -13.01
N MET A 646 27.12 -17.44 -13.77
CA MET A 646 25.78 -17.88 -13.32
C MET A 646 25.86 -19.11 -12.41
N ARG A 647 25.09 -19.13 -11.31
CA ARG A 647 25.10 -20.25 -10.35
C ARG A 647 23.70 -20.85 -10.13
N VAL A 648 23.59 -22.17 -10.29
CA VAL A 648 22.39 -22.94 -9.92
C VAL A 648 22.49 -23.36 -8.44
N PRO A 649 21.41 -23.32 -7.64
CA PRO A 649 21.43 -23.73 -6.24
C PRO A 649 21.96 -25.16 -6.02
N GLY A 650 22.69 -25.37 -4.93
CA GLY A 650 23.46 -26.60 -4.71
C GLY A 650 22.66 -27.91 -4.72
N GLU A 651 21.38 -27.93 -4.33
CA GLU A 651 20.54 -29.13 -4.39
C GLU A 651 20.05 -29.43 -5.82
N ALA A 652 19.64 -28.41 -6.58
CA ALA A 652 19.26 -28.57 -7.98
C ALA A 652 20.47 -28.91 -8.86
N LEU A 653 21.62 -28.30 -8.56
CA LEU A 653 22.88 -28.56 -9.27
C LEU A 653 23.32 -30.02 -9.09
N LYS A 654 23.23 -30.60 -7.89
CA LYS A 654 23.57 -32.03 -7.66
C LYS A 654 22.74 -32.98 -8.53
N GLN A 655 21.47 -32.66 -8.77
CA GLN A 655 20.56 -33.50 -9.57
C GLN A 655 20.75 -33.28 -11.07
N LEU A 656 21.04 -32.04 -11.49
CA LEU A 656 21.11 -31.66 -12.91
C LEU A 656 22.53 -31.63 -13.49
N SER A 657 23.58 -31.65 -12.67
CA SER A 657 24.98 -31.58 -13.13
C SER A 657 25.29 -32.56 -14.26
N PRO A 658 24.94 -33.86 -14.18
CA PRO A 658 25.26 -34.80 -15.26
C PRO A 658 24.66 -34.41 -16.61
N LEU A 659 23.47 -33.79 -16.61
CA LEU A 659 22.82 -33.32 -17.83
C LEU A 659 23.47 -32.03 -18.36
N LEU A 660 23.73 -31.06 -17.48
CA LEU A 660 24.35 -29.79 -17.84
C LEU A 660 25.78 -30.00 -18.38
N ASP A 661 26.53 -30.95 -17.82
CA ASP A 661 27.90 -31.27 -18.25
C ASP A 661 27.93 -31.83 -19.69
N VAL A 662 26.99 -32.71 -20.02
CA VAL A 662 26.89 -33.32 -21.36
C VAL A 662 26.34 -32.32 -22.38
N LEU A 663 25.38 -31.46 -22.00
CA LEU A 663 24.91 -30.37 -22.87
C LEU A 663 26.02 -29.35 -23.16
N ALA A 664 26.88 -29.04 -22.18
CA ALA A 664 28.05 -28.19 -22.39
C ALA A 664 29.10 -28.87 -23.31
N GLU A 665 29.20 -30.19 -23.31
CA GLU A 665 30.02 -30.93 -24.29
C GLU A 665 29.44 -30.82 -25.70
N ALA A 666 28.12 -30.94 -25.86
CA ALA A 666 27.44 -30.74 -27.13
C ALA A 666 27.62 -29.29 -27.64
N GLU A 667 27.48 -28.28 -26.78
CA GLU A 667 27.72 -26.89 -27.14
C GLU A 667 29.15 -26.66 -27.66
N ARG A 668 30.18 -27.18 -26.98
CA ARG A 668 31.58 -27.04 -27.42
C ARG A 668 31.80 -27.62 -28.82
N ARG A 669 31.11 -28.71 -29.16
CA ARG A 669 31.15 -29.33 -30.50
C ARG A 669 30.40 -28.55 -31.57
N VAL A 670 29.51 -27.65 -31.18
CA VAL A 670 28.81 -26.71 -32.09
C VAL A 670 29.67 -25.47 -32.33
N ALA A 671 30.53 -25.11 -31.37
CA ALA A 671 31.41 -23.94 -31.42
C ALA A 671 32.77 -24.18 -32.11
N ASP A 672 33.23 -25.44 -32.18
CA ASP A 672 34.40 -25.91 -32.94
C ASP A 672 34.03 -26.21 -34.41
#